data_AF-A0A8H5QBJ4-F1
#
_entry.id   AF-A0A8H5QBJ4-F1
#
_cell.length_a   1.000
_cell.length_b   1.000
_cell.length_c   1.000
_cell.angle_alpha   90.00
_cell.angle_beta   90.00
_cell.angle_gamma   90.00
#
_symmetry.space_group_name_H-M   'P 1'
#
loop_
_entity.id
_entity.type
_entity.pdbx_description
1 polymer ?
#
loop_
_entity_poly.entity_id
_entity_poly.type
_entity_poly.pdbx_seq_one_letter_code
_entity_poly.pdbx_strand_id
1 'polypeptide(L)'
;MIPHRTSSISDASTSSAQETTQTGAPRRLLPAARPEPAESSSHYQTAPLARKRAPTPLACEACRQKKVKCNGARPVCSQCRARKSECVYRATPVSDYRDKYEELLESHPAAVVYRAIQTRPRTEALEIVRRIQAGVDAETLMRQLSSADLLLQVQLEPETRSRYQFIYSPLMPTYLQTDDNPFMKSLIHEWSTRDDIVSIASPDFTETDLGCRAQYLRPHHAATIVDSRLDEIVPSKWTTVDVSNDTMRELIRAYFLQEYDWFTFFHKDYFLDDMVNGSNTFCSSLLVNAVLAVGCQCQNYVNEPAEYWNPNSLGYKFLEEARRLWIVEVTHNRSLTTLQAALILNTIVNMFDMDFLSSAFLVRSIEIAHELGLFEPTTYIMNKKLRNSYDLTAWSLFHWQCTLSYQFMTQPLLKAPPKTPLPDPDRDPDWFGEIWLKYPSSLTLVPLKIGLVFKAKMNFSVVLNEAMLEIQEDSTDSYLFQNGGKKMIEITKRLDAWYKSMPEPLSPTKIVSPSQLKIHLHHCYVMIQLYEVLAPGAQRQAPNLPEEEQLQTSLSKYRGYFETILRIHYLRHSFEYGNMMLTRFLAMLAFLSLKKTESLTTSTEPGHIMTGSGLDVGDTDPKEARATLLIAQKGLSDQGRGYYLPRTLLRDVLANMTASDATILQSFITIPPERPEKSQERKMYMESHCPPDILRIANDPNKQPDGNWIQSSNSSHLLTVHTYYETSSLGLPLSPSPQPTMTAPTISSGSVSWLQGLRGIGALLVYFHHHQQFPRDDVEAIMLERSFGYRGRYELATMPIFRLLFSGGHFAVAFFFVTSGYALSATPLRLIHAAKFEQLGEMIASSLFRRWLRLFAPVFLTTLVVIFLQHGLEAMWPGIGLSELSL
;
A
#
# COMPACT_ATOMS: atom_id res chain seq x y z
N MET A 1 -23.88 42.46 40.61
CA MET A 1 -24.11 43.91 40.79
C MET A 1 -23.62 44.62 39.54
N ILE A 2 -24.54 45.15 38.75
CA ILE A 2 -24.29 46.07 37.64
C ILE A 2 -24.43 47.50 38.21
N PRO A 3 -23.68 48.50 37.70
CA PRO A 3 -24.26 49.48 36.76
C PRO A 3 -23.26 49.81 35.61
N HIS A 4 -23.56 49.76 34.31
CA HIS A 4 -24.46 50.56 33.45
C HIS A 4 -24.39 52.09 33.64
N ARG A 5 -23.88 52.82 32.63
CA ARG A 5 -24.62 53.75 31.71
C ARG A 5 -23.66 54.67 30.90
N THR A 6 -23.64 54.59 29.56
CA THR A 6 -24.29 55.48 28.52
C THR A 6 -23.55 56.81 28.27
N SER A 7 -23.50 57.47 27.09
CA SER A 7 -24.34 57.52 25.87
C SER A 7 -23.71 58.49 24.84
N SER A 8 -23.97 58.29 23.54
CA SER A 8 -24.44 59.28 22.52
C SER A 8 -24.14 58.72 21.11
N ILE A 9 -25.07 58.24 20.26
CA ILE A 9 -26.28 58.79 19.60
C ILE A 9 -26.03 60.00 18.68
N SER A 10 -26.24 59.78 17.37
CA SER A 10 -27.09 60.56 16.43
C SER A 10 -26.97 59.92 15.03
N ASP A 11 -27.94 59.12 14.55
CA ASP A 11 -29.22 59.47 13.85
C ASP A 11 -29.03 59.59 12.32
N ALA A 12 -29.56 58.65 11.52
CA ALA A 12 -30.91 58.58 10.91
C ALA A 12 -31.09 59.57 9.74
N SER A 13 -31.44 59.16 8.51
CA SER A 13 -32.81 58.89 8.02
C SER A 13 -32.77 58.68 6.47
N THR A 14 -33.21 57.55 5.89
CA THR A 14 -34.53 57.19 5.27
C THR A 14 -35.00 57.90 3.98
N SER A 15 -35.23 57.11 2.91
CA SER A 15 -36.51 56.89 2.14
C SER A 15 -36.24 56.61 0.64
N SER A 16 -37.10 56.04 -0.22
CA SER A 16 -38.02 54.88 -0.22
C SER A 16 -38.71 54.84 -1.61
N ALA A 17 -38.91 53.66 -2.23
CA ALA A 17 -40.03 53.26 -3.14
C ALA A 17 -39.71 51.89 -3.78
N GLN A 18 -40.34 50.77 -3.38
CA GLN A 18 -41.48 50.03 -4.01
C GLN A 18 -41.23 49.61 -5.49
N GLU A 19 -41.26 48.32 -5.89
CA GLU A 19 -42.42 47.41 -5.96
C GLU A 19 -42.12 45.88 -5.81
N THR A 20 -43.20 45.15 -5.46
CA THR A 20 -43.58 43.72 -5.29
C THR A 20 -42.88 42.59 -6.09
N THR A 21 -42.67 41.36 -5.57
CA THR A 21 -43.68 40.25 -5.48
C THR A 21 -43.42 39.15 -4.42
N GLN A 22 -44.45 38.93 -3.57
CA GLN A 22 -45.04 37.72 -2.95
C GLN A 22 -44.23 36.60 -2.22
N THR A 23 -44.85 36.19 -1.11
CA THR A 23 -44.42 35.45 0.09
C THR A 23 -44.94 34.00 0.16
N GLY A 24 -44.26 33.13 0.94
CA GLY A 24 -44.87 31.91 1.50
C GLY A 24 -43.94 31.12 2.44
N ALA A 25 -44.12 31.27 3.77
CA ALA A 25 -43.40 30.49 4.79
C ALA A 25 -44.07 29.12 5.07
N PRO A 26 -43.34 28.05 5.41
CA PRO A 26 -43.92 26.73 5.68
C PRO A 26 -44.49 26.59 7.10
N ARG A 27 -45.65 25.92 7.18
CA ARG A 27 -46.51 25.70 8.36
C ARG A 27 -46.08 24.46 9.17
N ARG A 28 -46.16 24.53 10.50
CA ARG A 28 -45.88 23.43 11.45
C ARG A 28 -47.08 22.45 11.53
N LEU A 29 -46.85 21.15 11.43
CA LEU A 29 -47.86 20.09 11.55
C LEU A 29 -47.76 19.36 12.91
N LEU A 30 -48.91 19.16 13.56
CA LEU A 30 -49.11 18.37 14.79
C LEU A 30 -49.51 16.91 14.43
N PRO A 31 -49.22 15.90 15.29
CA PRO A 31 -49.57 14.51 15.04
C PRO A 31 -51.06 14.21 15.27
N ALA A 32 -51.64 13.37 14.40
CA ALA A 32 -53.04 12.93 14.47
C ALA A 32 -53.20 11.61 15.25
N ALA A 33 -54.33 11.48 15.96
CA ALA A 33 -54.69 10.37 16.84
C ALA A 33 -55.17 9.11 16.09
N ARG A 34 -55.04 7.96 16.76
CA ARG A 34 -55.34 6.60 16.26
C ARG A 34 -56.82 6.23 16.50
N PRO A 35 -57.55 5.65 15.52
CA PRO A 35 -58.85 5.03 15.78
C PRO A 35 -58.81 3.50 15.76
N GLU A 36 -59.59 2.89 16.65
CA GLU A 36 -59.97 1.46 16.71
C GLU A 36 -61.15 1.13 15.76
N PRO A 37 -61.46 -0.16 15.51
CA PRO A 37 -62.21 -0.61 14.33
C PRO A 37 -63.72 -0.85 14.56
N ALA A 38 -64.56 -0.62 13.55
CA ALA A 38 -65.89 -1.23 13.47
C ALA A 38 -66.49 -1.26 12.03
N GLU A 39 -66.73 -2.48 11.56
CA GLU A 39 -67.94 -3.04 10.92
C GLU A 39 -68.75 -2.32 9.81
N SER A 40 -68.64 -2.89 8.61
CA SER A 40 -69.68 -3.44 7.69
C SER A 40 -70.86 -2.63 7.08
N SER A 41 -71.06 -2.95 5.79
CA SER A 41 -72.31 -3.00 4.97
C SER A 41 -72.81 -1.68 4.32
N SER A 42 -72.63 -1.52 3.00
CA SER A 42 -73.56 -1.80 1.86
C SER A 42 -74.56 -0.62 1.62
N HIS A 43 -74.80 -0.06 0.43
CA HIS A 43 -75.20 -0.65 -0.85
C HIS A 43 -75.14 0.39 -2.02
N TYR A 44 -74.80 -0.11 -3.23
CA TYR A 44 -75.31 0.14 -4.61
C TYR A 44 -75.61 1.58 -5.11
N GLN A 45 -75.47 1.97 -6.39
CA GLN A 45 -75.04 1.40 -7.68
C GLN A 45 -75.03 2.58 -8.69
N THR A 46 -74.07 2.64 -9.62
CA THR A 46 -74.31 3.12 -10.99
C THR A 46 -73.33 2.47 -11.97
N ALA A 47 -73.78 2.28 -13.21
CA ALA A 47 -73.38 1.27 -14.21
C ALA A 47 -71.91 1.28 -14.71
N PRO A 48 -71.39 0.12 -15.20
CA PRO A 48 -70.00 -0.03 -15.62
C PRO A 48 -69.78 0.31 -17.11
N LEU A 49 -68.90 1.28 -17.37
CA LEU A 49 -68.24 1.43 -18.68
C LEU A 49 -67.10 0.41 -18.83
N ALA A 50 -66.97 -0.13 -20.04
CA ALA A 50 -66.18 -1.30 -20.42
C ALA A 50 -64.73 -1.31 -19.89
N ARG A 51 -64.37 -2.39 -19.18
CA ARG A 51 -63.03 -2.67 -18.66
C ARG A 51 -62.07 -3.00 -19.82
N LYS A 52 -61.11 -2.10 -20.12
CA LYS A 52 -59.93 -2.42 -20.95
C LYS A 52 -59.20 -3.63 -20.32
N ARG A 53 -59.01 -4.70 -21.10
CA ARG A 53 -58.33 -5.93 -20.66
C ARG A 53 -56.86 -5.65 -20.39
N ALA A 54 -56.39 -5.97 -19.18
CA ALA A 54 -54.98 -5.92 -18.81
C ALA A 54 -54.18 -6.98 -19.60
N PRO A 55 -52.96 -6.65 -20.08
CA PRO A 55 -52.08 -7.62 -20.74
C PRO A 55 -51.63 -8.69 -19.74
N THR A 56 -51.71 -9.96 -20.14
CA THR A 56 -51.26 -11.09 -19.31
C THR A 56 -49.72 -11.18 -19.37
N PRO A 57 -48.99 -11.00 -18.24
CA PRO A 57 -47.53 -10.95 -18.24
C PRO A 57 -46.88 -12.33 -18.47
N LEU A 58 -47.60 -13.43 -18.23
CA LEU A 58 -47.11 -14.80 -18.42
C LEU A 58 -48.17 -15.69 -19.05
N ALA A 59 -47.91 -16.20 -20.26
CA ALA A 59 -48.73 -17.23 -20.89
C ALA A 59 -48.35 -18.63 -20.37
N CYS A 60 -49.33 -19.54 -20.21
CA CYS A 60 -49.04 -20.93 -19.86
C CYS A 60 -48.24 -21.65 -20.96
N GLU A 61 -47.54 -22.72 -20.60
CA GLU A 61 -46.64 -23.44 -21.52
C GLU A 61 -47.38 -23.99 -22.74
N ALA A 62 -48.58 -24.55 -22.55
CA ALA A 62 -49.40 -25.06 -23.65
C ALA A 62 -49.83 -23.97 -24.65
N CYS A 63 -50.16 -22.76 -24.18
CA CYS A 63 -50.47 -21.64 -25.08
C CYS A 63 -49.21 -21.06 -25.75
N ARG A 64 -48.06 -21.08 -25.04
CA ARG A 64 -46.77 -20.61 -25.55
C ARG A 64 -46.24 -21.51 -26.67
N GLN A 65 -46.24 -22.83 -26.47
CA GLN A 65 -45.81 -23.80 -27.49
C GLN A 65 -46.68 -23.72 -28.75
N LYS A 66 -47.99 -23.54 -28.58
CA LYS A 66 -48.94 -23.44 -29.71
C LYS A 66 -49.04 -22.03 -30.31
N LYS A 67 -48.26 -21.06 -29.81
CA LYS A 67 -48.27 -19.64 -30.23
C LYS A 67 -49.68 -19.04 -30.29
N VAL A 68 -50.54 -19.39 -29.33
CA VAL A 68 -51.91 -18.86 -29.22
C VAL A 68 -52.05 -17.94 -28.01
N LYS A 69 -52.99 -16.99 -28.08
CA LYS A 69 -53.18 -15.98 -27.04
C LYS A 69 -53.73 -16.60 -25.75
N CYS A 70 -52.96 -16.52 -24.68
CA CYS A 70 -53.36 -16.96 -23.34
C CYS A 70 -54.10 -15.83 -22.63
N ASN A 71 -55.21 -16.15 -21.94
CA ASN A 71 -55.97 -15.18 -21.16
C ASN A 71 -55.53 -15.07 -19.69
N GLY A 72 -54.54 -15.87 -19.26
CA GLY A 72 -53.96 -15.78 -17.91
C GLY A 72 -54.82 -16.31 -16.77
N ALA A 73 -56.01 -16.87 -17.04
CA ALA A 73 -56.90 -17.36 -15.98
C ALA A 73 -56.29 -18.59 -15.28
N ARG A 74 -56.28 -18.59 -13.94
CA ARG A 74 -55.82 -19.71 -13.09
C ARG A 74 -57.04 -20.40 -12.44
N PRO A 75 -57.02 -21.72 -12.23
CA PRO A 75 -55.90 -22.66 -12.44
C PRO A 75 -55.70 -23.09 -13.90
N VAL A 76 -56.71 -22.92 -14.76
CA VAL A 76 -56.65 -23.30 -16.19
C VAL A 76 -57.15 -22.14 -17.06
N CYS A 77 -56.33 -21.73 -18.04
CA CYS A 77 -56.66 -20.66 -18.97
C CYS A 77 -57.84 -21.07 -19.88
N SER A 78 -58.61 -20.11 -20.40
CA SER A 78 -59.81 -20.43 -21.21
C SER A 78 -59.49 -21.31 -22.42
N GLN A 79 -58.31 -21.12 -23.00
CA GLN A 79 -57.86 -21.84 -24.19
C GLN A 79 -57.39 -23.25 -23.91
N CYS A 80 -56.78 -23.48 -22.76
CA CYS A 80 -56.46 -24.83 -22.30
C CYS A 80 -57.71 -25.57 -21.81
N ARG A 81 -58.66 -24.85 -21.20
CA ARG A 81 -59.96 -25.41 -20.76
C ARG A 81 -60.79 -25.89 -21.95
N ALA A 82 -60.94 -25.05 -22.98
CA ALA A 82 -61.69 -25.41 -24.19
C ALA A 82 -61.05 -26.60 -24.94
N ARG A 83 -59.73 -26.72 -24.88
CA ARG A 83 -58.96 -27.76 -25.60
C ARG A 83 -58.66 -28.99 -24.77
N LYS A 84 -59.13 -29.06 -23.51
CA LYS A 84 -58.82 -30.13 -22.54
C LYS A 84 -57.32 -30.47 -22.49
N SER A 85 -56.47 -29.45 -22.61
CA SER A 85 -55.01 -29.62 -22.57
C SER A 85 -54.48 -29.22 -21.21
N GLU A 86 -53.44 -29.91 -20.74
CA GLU A 86 -52.77 -29.59 -19.48
C GLU A 86 -52.25 -28.14 -19.47
N CYS A 87 -52.59 -27.38 -18.43
CA CYS A 87 -52.34 -25.95 -18.34
C CYS A 87 -51.34 -25.66 -17.22
N VAL A 88 -50.05 -25.78 -17.55
CA VAL A 88 -48.98 -25.53 -16.60
C VAL A 88 -48.47 -24.10 -16.75
N TYR A 89 -48.51 -23.34 -15.66
CA TYR A 89 -47.81 -22.06 -15.52
C TYR A 89 -46.52 -22.33 -14.75
N ARG A 90 -45.37 -22.00 -15.34
CA ARG A 90 -44.09 -22.07 -14.63
C ARG A 90 -44.17 -21.19 -13.38
N ALA A 91 -43.96 -21.76 -12.20
CA ALA A 91 -43.82 -20.99 -10.98
C ALA A 91 -42.49 -20.22 -11.07
N THR A 92 -42.55 -18.93 -11.37
CA THR A 92 -41.47 -18.02 -11.00
C THR A 92 -41.55 -17.79 -9.50
N PRO A 93 -40.45 -17.91 -8.74
CA PRO A 93 -40.42 -17.54 -7.34
C PRO A 93 -40.49 -16.00 -7.27
N VAL A 94 -41.70 -15.45 -7.24
CA VAL A 94 -41.93 -13.99 -7.22
C VAL A 94 -41.89 -13.43 -5.78
N SER A 95 -41.75 -14.27 -4.76
CA SER A 95 -41.56 -13.82 -3.37
C SER A 95 -40.08 -13.59 -3.00
N ASP A 96 -39.13 -14.27 -3.66
CA ASP A 96 -37.74 -14.30 -3.20
C ASP A 96 -36.95 -13.03 -3.54
N TYR A 97 -37.33 -12.27 -4.57
CA TYR A 97 -36.57 -11.08 -4.99
C TYR A 97 -36.84 -9.84 -4.16
N ARG A 98 -38.06 -9.66 -3.65
CA ARG A 98 -38.37 -8.51 -2.79
C ARG A 98 -37.77 -8.72 -1.41
N ASP A 99 -37.91 -9.92 -0.87
CA ASP A 99 -37.31 -10.29 0.40
C ASP A 99 -35.78 -10.28 0.29
N LYS A 100 -35.17 -10.80 -0.79
CA LYS A 100 -33.72 -10.64 -1.04
C LYS A 100 -33.29 -9.21 -1.29
N TYR A 101 -34.13 -8.37 -1.90
CA TYR A 101 -33.80 -6.97 -2.17
C TYR A 101 -33.92 -6.10 -0.91
N GLU A 102 -34.92 -6.37 -0.06
CA GLU A 102 -35.04 -5.79 1.28
C GLU A 102 -33.92 -6.31 2.19
N GLU A 103 -33.56 -7.60 2.14
CA GLU A 103 -32.41 -8.19 2.85
C GLU A 103 -31.06 -7.63 2.35
N LEU A 104 -30.90 -7.42 1.05
CA LEU A 104 -29.75 -6.70 0.48
C LEU A 104 -29.73 -5.25 0.94
N LEU A 105 -30.87 -4.55 0.98
CA LEU A 105 -30.94 -3.17 1.48
C LEU A 105 -30.69 -3.08 2.99
N GLU A 106 -30.99 -4.11 3.77
CA GLU A 106 -30.70 -4.14 5.20
C GLU A 106 -29.25 -4.55 5.52
N SER A 107 -28.59 -5.28 4.63
CA SER A 107 -27.19 -5.71 4.76
C SER A 107 -26.18 -4.89 3.95
N HIS A 108 -26.64 -4.03 3.03
CA HIS A 108 -25.73 -3.25 2.19
C HIS A 108 -25.05 -2.14 3.01
N PRO A 109 -23.70 -2.03 2.99
CA PRO A 109 -23.00 -1.14 3.89
C PRO A 109 -23.42 0.32 3.83
N ALA A 110 -23.68 0.83 2.63
CA ALA A 110 -24.14 2.20 2.44
C ALA A 110 -25.54 2.43 3.05
N ALA A 111 -26.41 1.43 3.02
CA ALA A 111 -27.75 1.52 3.58
C ALA A 111 -27.75 1.45 5.11
N VAL A 112 -26.89 0.62 5.72
CA VAL A 112 -26.68 0.58 7.17
C VAL A 112 -26.14 1.92 7.68
N VAL A 113 -25.12 2.48 7.00
CA VAL A 113 -24.55 3.79 7.34
C VAL A 113 -25.58 4.91 7.17
N TYR A 114 -26.34 4.91 6.08
CA TYR A 114 -27.39 5.89 5.83
C TYR A 114 -28.51 5.81 6.88
N ARG A 115 -28.97 4.59 7.22
CA ARG A 115 -29.95 4.35 8.28
C ARG A 115 -29.41 4.85 9.63
N ALA A 116 -28.13 4.59 9.93
CA ALA A 116 -27.49 5.08 11.15
C ALA A 116 -27.47 6.61 11.22
N ILE A 117 -27.21 7.32 10.11
CA ILE A 117 -27.29 8.80 10.09
C ILE A 117 -28.72 9.30 10.32
N GLN A 118 -29.73 8.59 9.81
CA GLN A 118 -31.14 8.98 9.92
C GLN A 118 -31.74 8.71 11.31
N THR A 119 -31.34 7.61 11.95
CA THR A 119 -31.99 7.12 13.17
C THR A 119 -31.25 7.49 14.45
N ARG A 120 -29.95 7.81 14.37
CA ARG A 120 -29.13 8.11 15.54
C ARG A 120 -29.20 9.60 15.96
N PRO A 121 -28.90 9.91 17.24
CA PRO A 121 -28.78 11.29 17.73
C PRO A 121 -27.87 12.19 16.89
N ARG A 122 -28.13 13.51 16.95
CA ARG A 122 -27.47 14.50 16.07
C ARG A 122 -25.94 14.49 16.16
N THR A 123 -25.37 14.29 17.35
CA THR A 123 -23.92 14.33 17.58
C THR A 123 -23.17 13.19 16.92
N GLU A 124 -23.72 11.98 16.93
CA GLU A 124 -23.04 10.82 16.32
C GLU A 124 -23.38 10.68 14.83
N ALA A 125 -24.55 11.13 14.38
CA ALA A 125 -24.80 11.31 12.96
C ALA A 125 -23.75 12.26 12.34
N LEU A 126 -23.34 13.31 13.08
CA LEU A 126 -22.28 14.22 12.65
C LEU A 126 -20.88 13.56 12.63
N GLU A 127 -20.53 12.68 13.57
CA GLU A 127 -19.24 11.95 13.52
C GLU A 127 -19.22 10.91 12.39
N ILE A 128 -20.32 10.20 12.15
CA ILE A 128 -20.47 9.31 10.99
C ILE A 128 -20.25 10.12 9.70
N VAL A 129 -20.89 11.28 9.59
CA VAL A 129 -20.71 12.20 8.45
C VAL A 129 -19.27 12.70 8.36
N ARG A 130 -18.63 13.07 9.48
CA ARG A 130 -17.22 13.51 9.49
C ARG A 130 -16.28 12.41 8.99
N ARG A 131 -16.51 11.14 9.35
CA ARG A 131 -15.72 10.01 8.86
C ARG A 131 -15.97 9.69 7.40
N ILE A 132 -17.20 9.84 6.92
CA ILE A 132 -17.50 9.77 5.47
C ILE A 132 -16.72 10.87 4.75
N GLN A 133 -16.73 12.11 5.27
CA GLN A 133 -15.95 13.22 4.70
C GLN A 133 -14.43 12.96 4.78
N ALA A 134 -13.97 12.25 5.80
CA ALA A 134 -12.58 11.80 5.95
C ALA A 134 -12.22 10.57 5.09
N GLY A 135 -13.14 10.06 4.27
CA GLY A 135 -12.84 9.03 3.26
C GLY A 135 -13.08 7.60 3.66
N VAL A 136 -13.65 7.34 4.84
CA VAL A 136 -13.89 5.97 5.29
C VAL A 136 -14.99 5.34 4.44
N ASP A 137 -14.71 4.18 3.85
CA ASP A 137 -15.66 3.49 2.99
C ASP A 137 -16.87 2.96 3.78
N ALA A 138 -18.00 2.79 3.08
CA ALA A 138 -19.25 2.41 3.70
C ALA A 138 -19.20 1.03 4.40
N GLU A 139 -18.31 0.12 3.95
CA GLU A 139 -18.13 -1.22 4.50
C GLU A 139 -17.31 -1.23 5.78
N THR A 140 -16.30 -0.37 5.85
CA THR A 140 -15.58 -0.08 7.09
C THR A 140 -16.48 0.62 8.11
N LEU A 141 -17.28 1.61 7.68
CA LEU A 141 -18.23 2.29 8.59
C LEU A 141 -19.36 1.37 9.05
N MET A 142 -19.94 0.56 8.17
CA MET A 142 -20.93 -0.44 8.54
C MET A 142 -20.35 -1.41 9.56
N ARG A 143 -19.13 -1.93 9.35
CA ARG A 143 -18.46 -2.79 10.33
C ARG A 143 -18.30 -2.07 11.66
N GLN A 144 -17.79 -0.84 11.67
CA GLN A 144 -17.66 -0.05 12.89
C GLN A 144 -19.01 0.17 13.59
N LEU A 145 -20.10 0.38 12.86
CA LEU A 145 -21.45 0.56 13.39
C LEU A 145 -22.10 -0.75 13.87
N SER A 146 -21.72 -1.89 13.28
CA SER A 146 -22.25 -3.22 13.58
C SER A 146 -21.43 -3.98 14.63
N SER A 147 -20.14 -3.66 14.76
CA SER A 147 -19.18 -4.32 15.68
C SER A 147 -18.85 -3.50 16.93
N ALA A 148 -19.21 -2.21 16.95
CA ALA A 148 -19.10 -1.34 18.11
C ALA A 148 -20.26 -0.34 18.09
N ASP A 149 -21.05 -0.28 19.15
CA ASP A 149 -22.05 0.78 19.19
C ASP A 149 -21.32 2.12 19.28
N LEU A 150 -21.41 2.92 18.22
CA LEU A 150 -20.65 4.17 18.03
C LEU A 150 -20.90 5.19 19.17
N LEU A 151 -21.87 4.94 20.06
CA LEU A 151 -22.20 5.74 21.24
C LEU A 151 -21.86 5.18 22.60
N LEU A 152 -21.64 3.88 22.77
CA LEU A 152 -21.03 3.40 24.02
C LEU A 152 -19.63 4.05 24.19
N GLN A 153 -19.05 4.55 23.10
CA GLN A 153 -17.76 5.22 23.05
C GLN A 153 -17.82 6.76 22.95
N VAL A 154 -19.00 7.37 22.78
CA VAL A 154 -19.12 8.85 22.65
C VAL A 154 -20.08 9.48 23.67
N GLN A 155 -21.06 8.76 24.21
CA GLN A 155 -22.03 9.33 25.17
C GLN A 155 -21.99 8.75 26.60
N LEU A 156 -21.33 7.61 26.82
CA LEU A 156 -20.91 7.26 28.17
C LEU A 156 -19.57 7.94 28.43
N GLU A 157 -19.45 8.61 29.57
CA GLU A 157 -18.14 8.81 30.17
C GLU A 157 -17.34 7.51 30.04
N PRO A 158 -16.12 7.64 29.58
CA PRO A 158 -15.55 6.95 28.45
C PRO A 158 -15.23 5.49 28.78
N GLU A 159 -16.12 4.58 28.44
CA GLU A 159 -15.78 3.16 28.32
C GLU A 159 -15.01 2.93 27.01
N THR A 160 -13.78 3.41 27.05
CA THR A 160 -12.73 3.44 26.02
C THR A 160 -12.00 2.09 25.91
N ARG A 161 -12.71 0.99 26.13
CA ARG A 161 -12.20 -0.37 25.96
C ARG A 161 -12.34 -0.78 24.50
N SER A 162 -11.54 -0.21 23.61
CA SER A 162 -11.51 -0.63 22.21
C SER A 162 -10.72 -1.93 22.09
N ARG A 163 -11.42 -3.07 22.02
CA ARG A 163 -10.84 -4.35 21.61
C ARG A 163 -11.18 -4.57 20.13
N TYR A 164 -10.15 -4.71 19.31
CA TYR A 164 -10.33 -5.18 17.93
C TYR A 164 -10.66 -6.68 17.97
N GLN A 165 -11.52 -7.13 17.06
CA GLN A 165 -11.90 -8.53 16.96
C GLN A 165 -11.21 -9.17 15.76
N PHE A 166 -10.64 -10.36 15.97
CA PHE A 166 -10.03 -11.13 14.89
C PHE A 166 -11.00 -11.38 13.73
N ILE A 167 -10.44 -11.39 12.53
CA ILE A 167 -11.16 -11.73 11.30
C ILE A 167 -11.25 -13.26 11.21
N TYR A 168 -12.35 -13.78 10.67
CA TYR A 168 -12.62 -15.21 10.45
C TYR A 168 -12.89 -16.05 11.71
N SER A 169 -12.05 -15.95 12.75
CA SER A 169 -12.25 -16.62 14.05
C SER A 169 -12.07 -15.62 15.18
N PRO A 170 -13.08 -15.37 16.04
CA PRO A 170 -13.00 -14.34 17.08
C PRO A 170 -12.11 -14.72 18.26
N LEU A 171 -11.69 -15.99 18.35
CA LEU A 171 -10.92 -16.54 19.47
C LEU A 171 -9.42 -16.61 19.12
N MET A 172 -8.58 -16.54 20.15
CA MET A 172 -7.17 -16.89 20.02
C MET A 172 -7.06 -18.38 19.65
N PRO A 173 -6.22 -18.77 18.67
CA PRO A 173 -6.03 -20.17 18.33
C PRO A 173 -5.61 -21.02 19.53
N THR A 174 -6.15 -22.22 19.63
CA THR A 174 -5.98 -23.09 20.82
C THR A 174 -4.53 -23.51 21.03
N TYR A 175 -3.78 -23.77 19.96
CA TYR A 175 -2.35 -24.12 20.03
C TYR A 175 -1.43 -22.99 20.51
N LEU A 176 -1.90 -21.73 20.54
CA LEU A 176 -1.14 -20.62 21.11
C LEU A 176 -1.38 -20.44 22.61
N GLN A 177 -2.47 -21.00 23.13
CA GLN A 177 -2.91 -20.87 24.52
C GLN A 177 -2.22 -21.88 25.45
N THR A 178 -0.91 -22.06 25.27
CA THR A 178 -0.11 -22.98 26.05
C THR A 178 0.48 -22.28 27.28
N ASP A 179 0.70 -23.04 28.35
CA ASP A 179 1.20 -22.50 29.62
C ASP A 179 2.62 -21.94 29.56
N ASP A 180 3.41 -22.40 28.60
CA ASP A 180 4.79 -21.99 28.30
C ASP A 180 4.88 -20.74 27.41
N ASN A 181 3.74 -20.21 26.93
CA ASN A 181 3.68 -18.97 26.19
C ASN A 181 3.53 -17.76 27.12
N PRO A 182 4.60 -17.00 27.41
CA PRO A 182 4.56 -15.94 28.42
C PRO A 182 3.70 -14.74 27.98
N PHE A 183 3.46 -14.58 26.67
CA PHE A 183 2.65 -13.49 26.13
C PHE A 183 1.15 -13.68 26.36
N MET A 184 0.71 -14.93 26.55
CA MET A 184 -0.66 -15.23 26.96
C MET A 184 -0.96 -14.75 28.40
N LYS A 185 0.07 -14.63 29.23
CA LYS A 185 0.01 -14.13 30.62
C LYS A 185 0.36 -12.63 30.70
N SER A 186 0.39 -11.95 29.56
CA SER A 186 0.68 -10.51 29.51
C SER A 186 -0.51 -9.69 29.97
N LEU A 187 -0.27 -8.59 30.70
CA LEU A 187 -1.34 -7.70 31.14
C LEU A 187 -2.16 -7.15 29.97
N ILE A 188 -1.51 -6.89 28.83
CA ILE A 188 -2.17 -6.45 27.59
C ILE A 188 -3.13 -7.52 27.02
N HIS A 189 -2.86 -8.81 27.23
CA HIS A 189 -3.74 -9.91 26.83
C HIS A 189 -4.77 -10.26 27.92
N GLU A 190 -4.36 -10.46 29.18
CA GLU A 190 -5.26 -10.84 30.28
C GLU A 190 -6.34 -9.79 30.57
N TRP A 191 -6.02 -8.50 30.43
CA TRP A 191 -7.04 -7.46 30.60
C TRP A 191 -7.92 -7.28 29.37
N SER A 192 -7.59 -7.94 28.26
CA SER A 192 -8.48 -8.06 27.10
C SER A 192 -9.53 -9.17 27.27
N THR A 193 -9.33 -10.12 28.20
CA THR A 193 -10.23 -11.27 28.43
C THR A 193 -11.12 -11.12 29.67
N ARG A 194 -10.84 -10.18 30.58
CA ARG A 194 -11.69 -9.87 31.73
C ARG A 194 -12.88 -8.98 31.32
N ASP A 195 -13.96 -9.62 30.87
CA ASP A 195 -15.27 -9.01 30.60
C ASP A 195 -16.06 -8.61 31.87
N ASP A 196 -15.51 -8.81 33.07
CA ASP A 196 -16.25 -8.53 34.30
C ASP A 196 -16.36 -7.04 34.60
N ILE A 197 -17.46 -6.45 34.14
CA ILE A 197 -18.07 -5.22 34.67
C ILE A 197 -18.23 -5.30 36.21
N VAL A 198 -18.33 -6.52 36.76
CA VAL A 198 -18.61 -6.78 38.18
C VAL A 198 -17.38 -6.65 39.10
N SER A 199 -16.16 -6.87 38.62
CA SER A 199 -14.94 -6.72 39.46
C SER A 199 -14.39 -5.29 39.53
N ILE A 200 -15.00 -4.34 38.80
CA ILE A 200 -14.58 -2.93 38.76
C ILE A 200 -15.05 -2.18 40.01
N ALA A 201 -16.01 -2.74 40.75
CA ALA A 201 -16.57 -2.17 41.98
C ALA A 201 -15.79 -2.55 43.25
N SER A 202 -14.53 -2.98 43.16
CA SER A 202 -13.69 -3.15 44.35
C SER A 202 -13.09 -1.80 44.76
N PRO A 203 -13.33 -1.28 45.98
CA PRO A 203 -12.98 0.10 46.37
C PRO A 203 -11.49 0.35 46.68
N ASP A 204 -10.61 -0.64 46.47
CA ASP A 204 -9.27 -0.65 47.10
C ASP A 204 -8.12 -0.14 46.20
N PHE A 205 -8.38 0.44 45.03
CA PHE A 205 -7.31 0.87 44.13
C PHE A 205 -7.00 2.38 44.22
N THR A 206 -5.71 2.72 44.32
CA THR A 206 -5.24 4.11 44.33
C THR A 206 -5.39 4.76 42.94
N GLU A 207 -5.55 6.08 42.88
CA GLU A 207 -5.72 6.85 41.63
C GLU A 207 -4.56 6.63 40.62
N THR A 208 -3.35 6.40 41.14
CA THR A 208 -2.14 6.01 40.40
C THR A 208 -2.24 4.63 39.73
N ASP A 209 -2.90 3.65 40.36
CA ASP A 209 -3.10 2.31 39.79
C ASP A 209 -4.10 2.33 38.62
N LEU A 210 -5.13 3.20 38.71
CA LEU A 210 -6.09 3.43 37.64
C LEU A 210 -5.44 4.13 36.43
N GLY A 211 -4.50 5.05 36.68
CA GLY A 211 -3.74 5.75 35.66
C GLY A 211 -2.83 4.85 34.82
N CYS A 212 -2.02 4.02 35.48
CA CYS A 212 -1.19 3.01 34.83
C CYS A 212 -2.01 1.93 34.09
N ARG A 213 -3.29 1.75 34.45
CA ARG A 213 -4.20 0.81 33.79
C ARG A 213 -4.71 1.32 32.45
N ALA A 214 -4.79 2.63 32.24
CA ALA A 214 -5.29 3.24 31.01
C ALA A 214 -4.55 2.73 29.75
N GLN A 215 -3.22 2.66 29.80
CA GLN A 215 -2.39 2.16 28.70
C GLN A 215 -2.65 0.69 28.35
N TYR A 216 -3.16 -0.11 29.28
CA TYR A 216 -3.54 -1.52 29.11
C TYR A 216 -5.05 -1.73 28.88
N LEU A 217 -5.87 -0.68 28.89
CA LEU A 217 -7.27 -0.71 28.44
C LEU A 217 -7.56 0.03 27.11
N ARG A 218 -6.70 0.97 26.70
CA ARG A 218 -6.84 1.80 25.48
C ARG A 218 -5.75 1.58 24.42
N PRO A 219 -6.09 1.65 23.13
CA PRO A 219 -5.10 1.55 22.07
C PRO A 219 -4.06 2.68 22.15
N HIS A 220 -2.84 2.41 21.70
CA HIS A 220 -1.73 3.38 21.72
C HIS A 220 -2.03 4.66 20.93
N HIS A 221 -2.68 4.52 19.77
CA HIS A 221 -3.04 5.66 18.92
C HIS A 221 -4.14 6.56 19.52
N ALA A 222 -4.83 6.13 20.59
CA ALA A 222 -5.76 6.99 21.30
C ALA A 222 -5.04 7.96 22.26
N ALA A 223 -3.77 7.71 22.58
CA ALA A 223 -3.01 8.59 23.43
C ALA A 223 -2.61 9.88 22.71
N THR A 224 -2.51 10.96 23.49
CA THR A 224 -1.96 12.24 23.04
C THR A 224 -0.61 12.47 23.69
N ILE A 225 0.35 13.00 22.93
CA ILE A 225 1.65 13.40 23.48
C ILE A 225 1.47 14.71 24.23
N VAL A 226 1.96 14.76 25.47
CA VAL A 226 1.94 15.96 26.32
C VAL A 226 3.32 16.59 26.32
N ASP A 227 3.50 17.61 25.49
CA ASP A 227 4.72 18.42 25.40
C ASP A 227 4.34 19.82 24.88
N SER A 228 4.49 20.87 25.69
CA SER A 228 4.01 22.23 25.35
C SER A 228 4.68 22.79 24.11
N ARG A 229 5.93 22.39 23.82
CA ARG A 229 6.67 22.85 22.65
C ARG A 229 5.98 22.44 21.35
N LEU A 230 5.28 21.30 21.33
CA LEU A 230 4.52 20.87 20.14
C LEU A 230 3.35 21.82 19.79
N ASP A 231 2.83 22.56 20.77
CA ASP A 231 1.82 23.58 20.55
C ASP A 231 2.44 24.93 20.12
N GLU A 232 3.67 25.20 20.59
CA GLU A 232 4.38 26.46 20.35
C GLU A 232 5.12 26.51 19.01
N ILE A 233 5.60 25.37 18.50
CA ILE A 233 6.36 25.33 17.23
C ILE A 233 5.58 25.93 16.07
N VAL A 234 6.30 26.55 15.13
CA VAL A 234 5.73 27.12 13.89
C VAL A 234 6.38 26.44 12.68
N PRO A 235 5.93 25.21 12.31
CA PRO A 235 6.53 24.43 11.22
C PRO A 235 6.64 25.15 9.88
N SER A 236 5.74 26.08 9.56
CA SER A 236 5.75 26.87 8.32
C SER A 236 7.00 27.75 8.17
N LYS A 237 7.80 27.97 9.21
CA LYS A 237 9.10 28.65 9.12
C LYS A 237 10.20 27.76 8.52
N TRP A 238 9.99 26.45 8.50
CA TRP A 238 10.99 25.44 8.18
C TRP A 238 10.75 24.76 6.83
N THR A 239 9.64 25.06 6.16
CA THR A 239 9.25 24.45 4.88
C THR A 239 8.64 25.50 3.94
N THR A 240 8.79 25.29 2.64
CA THR A 240 8.11 26.08 1.60
C THR A 240 6.78 25.45 1.17
N VAL A 241 6.43 24.28 1.70
CA VAL A 241 5.17 23.59 1.41
C VAL A 241 4.02 24.34 2.11
N ASP A 242 3.05 24.82 1.31
CA ASP A 242 1.93 25.63 1.79
C ASP A 242 0.85 24.78 2.48
N VAL A 243 1.01 24.57 3.79
CA VAL A 243 0.11 23.80 4.68
C VAL A 243 -0.02 24.54 6.01
N SER A 244 -1.16 24.37 6.68
CA SER A 244 -1.38 24.98 8.01
C SER A 244 -0.42 24.43 9.07
N ASN A 245 0.00 25.29 10.01
CA ASN A 245 0.83 24.86 11.14
C ASN A 245 0.16 23.77 11.99
N ASP A 246 -1.16 23.81 12.14
CA ASP A 246 -1.90 22.81 12.92
C ASP A 246 -1.81 21.43 12.28
N THR A 247 -2.01 21.34 10.95
CA THR A 247 -1.81 20.09 10.22
C THR A 247 -0.39 19.58 10.38
N MET A 248 0.63 20.44 10.23
CA MET A 248 2.04 20.02 10.38
C MET A 248 2.38 19.58 11.81
N ARG A 249 1.81 20.21 12.84
CA ARG A 249 1.96 19.77 14.24
C ARG A 249 1.38 18.36 14.45
N GLU A 250 0.22 18.07 13.87
CA GLU A 250 -0.38 16.73 13.92
C GLU A 250 0.46 15.67 13.20
N LEU A 251 1.13 16.02 12.09
CA LEU A 251 2.07 15.13 11.41
C LEU A 251 3.32 14.86 12.26
N ILE A 252 3.87 15.88 12.91
CA ILE A 252 5.01 15.74 13.84
C ILE A 252 4.64 14.87 15.04
N ARG A 253 3.43 15.06 15.60
CA ARG A 253 2.89 14.20 16.66
C ARG A 253 2.76 12.75 16.21
N ALA A 254 2.24 12.51 15.00
CA ALA A 254 2.13 11.18 14.44
C ALA A 254 3.50 10.51 14.26
N TYR A 255 4.51 11.24 13.78
CA TYR A 255 5.89 10.74 13.70
C TYR A 255 6.43 10.33 15.07
N PHE A 256 6.31 11.19 16.09
CA PHE A 256 6.78 10.90 17.44
C PHE A 256 6.05 9.72 18.09
N LEU A 257 4.76 9.54 17.78
CA LEU A 257 3.95 8.48 18.34
C LEU A 257 4.18 7.12 17.64
N GLN A 258 4.37 7.10 16.32
CA GLN A 258 4.36 5.84 15.55
C GLN A 258 5.75 5.30 15.17
N GLU A 259 6.72 6.19 14.91
CA GLU A 259 8.00 5.79 14.28
C GLU A 259 9.25 6.19 15.08
N TYR A 260 9.20 7.29 15.82
CA TYR A 260 10.38 7.85 16.51
C TYR A 260 11.02 6.88 17.53
N ASP A 261 10.25 6.03 18.20
CA ASP A 261 10.77 5.09 19.18
C ASP A 261 11.76 4.09 18.57
N TRP A 262 11.57 3.71 17.30
CA TRP A 262 12.43 2.78 16.60
C TRP A 262 13.53 3.55 15.86
N PHE A 263 13.16 4.67 15.22
CA PHE A 263 14.00 5.53 14.40
C PHE A 263 14.43 6.81 15.14
N THR A 264 14.97 6.64 16.35
CA THR A 264 15.43 7.74 17.22
C THR A 264 16.74 8.35 16.71
N PHE A 265 16.75 8.91 15.50
CA PHE A 265 17.98 9.40 14.86
C PHE A 265 18.45 10.75 15.43
N PHE A 266 17.56 11.48 16.08
CA PHE A 266 17.84 12.78 16.70
C PHE A 266 17.18 12.87 18.08
N HIS A 267 17.62 13.81 18.92
CA HIS A 267 17.07 14.01 20.26
C HIS A 267 15.82 14.90 20.20
N LYS A 268 14.65 14.37 20.61
CA LYS A 268 13.34 15.06 20.53
C LYS A 268 13.38 16.44 21.16
N ASP A 269 13.87 16.52 22.40
CA ASP A 269 13.82 17.78 23.14
C ASP A 269 14.66 18.88 22.50
N TYR A 270 15.85 18.56 22.03
CA TYR A 270 16.73 19.55 21.41
C TYR A 270 16.19 19.98 20.05
N PHE A 271 15.60 19.04 19.30
CA PHE A 271 14.91 19.36 18.05
C PHE A 271 13.73 20.30 18.29
N LEU A 272 12.86 20.02 19.28
CA LEU A 272 11.71 20.88 19.59
C LEU A 272 12.14 22.24 20.15
N ASP A 273 13.13 22.29 21.04
CA ASP A 273 13.71 23.53 21.56
C ASP A 273 14.21 24.42 20.41
N ASP A 274 14.97 23.85 19.48
CA ASP A 274 15.52 24.60 18.35
C ASP A 274 14.43 25.02 17.36
N MET A 275 13.40 24.19 17.17
CA MET A 275 12.26 24.50 16.31
C MET A 275 11.42 25.66 16.86
N VAL A 276 11.26 25.77 18.19
CA VAL A 276 10.63 26.91 18.87
C VAL A 276 11.50 28.16 18.75
N ASN A 277 12.80 28.03 19.03
CA ASN A 277 13.73 29.16 19.07
C ASN A 277 14.18 29.65 17.68
N GLY A 278 13.96 28.88 16.62
CA GLY A 278 14.49 29.17 15.28
C GLY A 278 16.00 28.93 15.15
N SER A 279 16.58 28.07 15.99
CA SER A 279 18.00 27.71 15.96
C SER A 279 18.24 26.55 14.99
N ASN A 280 19.34 26.60 14.24
CA ASN A 280 19.69 25.57 13.26
C ASN A 280 20.69 24.52 13.79
N THR A 281 20.84 24.39 15.11
CA THR A 281 21.86 23.52 15.72
C THR A 281 21.41 22.06 15.74
N PHE A 282 20.17 21.82 16.14
CA PHE A 282 19.53 20.50 16.25
C PHE A 282 18.25 20.38 15.41
N CYS A 283 17.86 21.45 14.72
CA CYS A 283 16.73 21.50 13.80
C CYS A 283 17.21 22.11 12.48
N SER A 284 16.72 21.61 11.35
CA SER A 284 16.98 22.20 10.04
C SER A 284 15.76 22.03 9.14
N SER A 285 15.63 22.86 8.11
CA SER A 285 14.55 22.73 7.14
C SER A 285 14.55 21.33 6.51
N LEU A 286 15.73 20.79 6.20
CA LEU A 286 15.86 19.45 5.63
C LEU A 286 15.31 18.39 6.59
N LEU A 287 15.71 18.44 7.85
CA LEU A 287 15.26 17.49 8.88
C LEU A 287 13.75 17.60 9.13
N VAL A 288 13.20 18.81 9.22
CA VAL A 288 11.77 19.04 9.43
C VAL A 288 10.95 18.48 8.26
N ASN A 289 11.36 18.71 7.01
CA ASN A 289 10.64 18.18 5.84
C ASN A 289 10.72 16.65 5.77
N ALA A 290 11.85 16.04 6.15
CA ALA A 290 11.96 14.58 6.25
C ALA A 290 11.00 14.01 7.33
N VAL A 291 10.92 14.63 8.51
CA VAL A 291 9.99 14.26 9.59
C VAL A 291 8.54 14.38 9.14
N LEU A 292 8.17 15.49 8.47
CA LEU A 292 6.82 15.71 7.96
C LEU A 292 6.43 14.70 6.88
N ALA A 293 7.35 14.32 6.00
CA ALA A 293 7.12 13.30 4.98
C ALA A 293 6.78 11.93 5.60
N VAL A 294 7.50 11.50 6.65
CA VAL A 294 7.17 10.27 7.40
C VAL A 294 5.87 10.44 8.20
N GLY A 295 5.64 11.62 8.79
CA GLY A 295 4.40 11.93 9.51
C GLY A 295 3.14 11.75 8.66
N CYS A 296 3.20 12.10 7.37
CA CYS A 296 2.12 11.85 6.41
C CYS A 296 1.79 10.35 6.29
N GLN A 297 2.80 9.50 6.28
CA GLN A 297 2.66 8.04 6.14
C GLN A 297 2.10 7.40 7.42
N CYS A 298 2.45 7.93 8.60
CA CYS A 298 2.00 7.42 9.90
C CYS A 298 0.47 7.48 10.08
N GLN A 299 -0.17 8.50 9.49
CA GLN A 299 -1.61 8.74 9.61
C GLN A 299 -2.47 7.83 8.74
N ASN A 300 -1.89 7.14 7.73
CA ASN A 300 -2.60 6.20 6.84
C ASN A 300 -3.95 6.75 6.31
N TYR A 301 -4.00 8.03 5.90
CA TYR A 301 -5.23 8.66 5.43
C TYR A 301 -5.84 7.88 4.25
N VAL A 302 -7.09 7.41 4.41
CA VAL A 302 -7.79 6.63 3.38
C VAL A 302 -8.01 7.45 2.09
N ASN A 303 -8.15 8.77 2.22
CA ASN A 303 -8.36 9.72 1.12
C ASN A 303 -7.11 10.02 0.28
N GLU A 304 -5.91 9.81 0.82
CA GLU A 304 -4.64 9.97 0.11
C GLU A 304 -3.94 8.60 0.12
N PRO A 305 -4.33 7.67 -0.77
CA PRO A 305 -3.69 6.36 -0.85
C PRO A 305 -2.17 6.54 -0.98
N ALA A 306 -1.41 5.52 -0.56
CA ALA A 306 0.05 5.29 -0.62
C ALA A 306 0.81 5.61 -1.94
N GLU A 307 0.37 6.60 -2.70
CA GLU A 307 0.95 7.12 -3.92
C GLU A 307 1.88 8.26 -3.55
N TYR A 308 3.01 7.95 -2.91
CA TYR A 308 4.04 8.96 -2.62
C TYR A 308 4.59 9.61 -3.89
N TRP A 309 4.34 9.03 -5.07
CA TRP A 309 4.64 9.56 -6.40
C TRP A 309 3.55 10.49 -6.94
N ASN A 310 2.45 10.69 -6.21
CA ASN A 310 1.39 11.62 -6.57
C ASN A 310 1.79 13.04 -6.16
N PRO A 311 2.04 13.95 -7.13
CA PRO A 311 2.49 15.32 -6.83
C PRO A 311 1.51 16.14 -6.00
N ASN A 312 0.25 15.70 -5.94
CA ASN A 312 -0.78 16.39 -5.17
C ASN A 312 -0.78 15.99 -3.69
N SER A 313 -0.23 14.82 -3.34
CA SER A 313 -0.18 14.31 -1.97
C SER A 313 0.74 15.16 -1.08
N LEU A 314 0.42 15.26 0.21
CA LEU A 314 1.27 16.00 1.15
C LEU A 314 2.62 15.33 1.36
N GLY A 315 2.64 13.99 1.44
CA GLY A 315 3.88 13.22 1.57
C GLY A 315 4.87 13.48 0.43
N TYR A 316 4.39 13.54 -0.82
CA TYR A 316 5.22 13.90 -1.97
C TYR A 316 5.82 15.30 -1.82
N LYS A 317 5.01 16.29 -1.48
CA LYS A 317 5.46 17.70 -1.42
C LYS A 317 6.56 17.90 -0.39
N PHE A 318 6.43 17.29 0.80
CA PHE A 318 7.47 17.34 1.81
C PHE A 318 8.73 16.56 1.40
N LEU A 319 8.58 15.41 0.75
CA LEU A 319 9.72 14.64 0.25
C LEU A 319 10.48 15.40 -0.85
N GLU A 320 9.77 16.08 -1.75
CA GLU A 320 10.38 16.92 -2.78
C GLU A 320 11.12 18.11 -2.20
N GLU A 321 10.54 18.75 -1.18
CA GLU A 321 11.21 19.85 -0.50
C GLU A 321 12.46 19.35 0.25
N ALA A 322 12.39 18.19 0.89
CA ALA A 322 13.56 17.55 1.50
C ALA A 322 14.65 17.25 0.45
N ARG A 323 14.29 16.71 -0.71
CA ARG A 323 15.24 16.47 -1.81
C ARG A 323 15.89 17.76 -2.30
N ARG A 324 15.11 18.83 -2.51
CA ARG A 324 15.62 20.13 -2.94
C ARG A 324 16.63 20.68 -1.92
N LEU A 325 16.30 20.61 -0.63
CA LEU A 325 17.17 21.06 0.46
C LEU A 325 18.44 20.21 0.58
N TRP A 326 18.34 18.89 0.40
CA TRP A 326 19.49 17.98 0.39
C TRP A 326 20.50 18.38 -0.70
N ILE A 327 20.03 18.65 -1.92
CA ILE A 327 20.90 19.06 -3.03
C ILE A 327 21.66 20.36 -2.69
N VAL A 328 21.00 21.29 -2.01
CA VAL A 328 21.63 22.53 -1.55
C VAL A 328 22.66 22.24 -0.46
N GLU A 329 22.33 21.43 0.55
CA GLU A 329 23.24 21.11 1.65
C GLU A 329 24.46 20.28 1.21
N VAL A 330 24.33 19.38 0.23
CA VAL A 330 25.45 18.62 -0.34
C VAL A 330 26.51 19.53 -0.97
N THR A 331 26.11 20.70 -1.48
CA THR A 331 27.04 21.71 -2.04
C THR A 331 27.70 22.60 -0.98
N HIS A 332 27.28 22.49 0.28
CA HIS A 332 27.81 23.23 1.43
C HIS A 332 28.45 22.26 2.45
N ASN A 333 28.83 22.76 3.64
CA ASN A 333 29.29 21.91 4.74
C ASN A 333 28.11 21.12 5.34
N ARG A 334 28.22 19.80 5.34
CA ARG A 334 27.23 18.89 5.95
C ARG A 334 27.23 19.03 7.46
N SER A 335 26.05 18.97 8.06
CA SER A 335 25.84 19.11 9.50
C SER A 335 25.30 17.81 10.12
N LEU A 336 25.23 17.78 11.45
CA LEU A 336 24.56 16.68 12.15
C LEU A 336 23.10 16.49 11.69
N THR A 337 22.37 17.58 11.47
CA THR A 337 20.97 17.51 11.00
C THR A 337 20.87 16.96 9.57
N THR A 338 21.90 17.14 8.74
CA THR A 338 21.99 16.54 7.40
C THR A 338 22.05 15.02 7.51
N LEU A 339 22.89 14.48 8.40
CA LEU A 339 22.97 13.05 8.68
C LEU A 339 21.63 12.50 9.23
N GLN A 340 21.04 13.19 10.20
CA GLN A 340 19.78 12.78 10.81
C GLN A 340 18.65 12.74 9.78
N ALA A 341 18.60 13.71 8.86
CA ALA A 341 17.65 13.71 7.76
C ALA A 341 17.92 12.58 6.76
N ALA A 342 19.20 12.27 6.46
CA ALA A 342 19.58 11.14 5.61
C ALA A 342 18.99 9.83 6.12
N LEU A 343 19.07 9.61 7.44
CA LEU A 343 18.56 8.41 8.09
C LEU A 343 17.04 8.33 8.04
N ILE A 344 16.33 9.45 8.22
CA ILE A 344 14.86 9.49 8.06
C ILE A 344 14.44 9.28 6.59
N LEU A 345 15.13 9.89 5.63
CA LEU A 345 14.86 9.66 4.21
C LEU A 345 15.12 8.20 3.83
N ASN A 346 16.11 7.57 4.46
CA ASN A 346 16.37 6.15 4.27
C ASN A 346 15.20 5.26 4.72
N THR A 347 14.48 5.59 5.80
CA THR A 347 13.28 4.82 6.20
C THR A 347 12.18 4.94 5.16
N ILE A 348 11.99 6.12 4.56
CA ILE A 348 11.04 6.32 3.46
C ILE A 348 11.36 5.41 2.29
N VAL A 349 12.60 5.39 1.82
CA VAL A 349 13.01 4.53 0.68
C VAL A 349 12.76 3.04 0.98
N ASN A 350 12.98 2.60 2.22
CA ASN A 350 12.66 1.24 2.67
C ASN A 350 11.16 0.92 2.64
N MET A 351 10.28 1.90 2.83
CA MET A 351 8.82 1.72 2.77
C MET A 351 8.31 1.49 1.34
N PHE A 352 9.16 1.67 0.33
CA PHE A 352 8.79 1.60 -1.09
C PHE A 352 9.56 0.56 -1.90
N ASP A 353 10.21 -0.38 -1.22
CA ASP A 353 10.83 -1.57 -1.83
C ASP A 353 11.98 -1.24 -2.79
N MET A 354 12.88 -0.35 -2.37
CA MET A 354 14.01 0.12 -3.18
C MET A 354 15.34 -0.14 -2.46
N ASP A 355 15.69 -1.41 -2.32
CA ASP A 355 16.80 -1.87 -1.48
C ASP A 355 18.16 -1.27 -1.88
N PHE A 356 18.43 -1.13 -3.19
CA PHE A 356 19.67 -0.53 -3.68
C PHE A 356 19.79 0.97 -3.33
N LEU A 357 18.67 1.70 -3.33
CA LEU A 357 18.64 3.09 -2.86
C LEU A 357 18.79 3.17 -1.35
N SER A 358 18.19 2.22 -0.63
CA SER A 358 18.33 2.09 0.82
C SER A 358 19.79 1.90 1.22
N SER A 359 20.48 0.95 0.58
CA SER A 359 21.92 0.72 0.76
C SER A 359 22.76 1.96 0.44
N ALA A 360 22.43 2.69 -0.64
CA ALA A 360 23.15 3.90 -1.01
C ALA A 360 23.03 5.03 0.04
N PHE A 361 21.83 5.25 0.57
CA PHE A 361 21.61 6.20 1.67
C PHE A 361 22.35 5.78 2.94
N LEU A 362 22.42 4.48 3.24
CA LEU A 362 23.15 3.97 4.39
C LEU A 362 24.66 4.20 4.27
N VAL A 363 25.25 3.85 3.12
CA VAL A 363 26.67 4.12 2.81
C VAL A 363 26.96 5.61 2.98
N ARG A 364 26.10 6.46 2.40
CA ARG A 364 26.26 7.90 2.50
C ARG A 364 26.17 8.43 3.92
N SER A 365 25.25 7.88 4.72
CA SER A 365 25.08 8.27 6.12
C SER A 365 26.33 7.93 6.94
N ILE A 366 26.95 6.78 6.69
CA ILE A 366 28.19 6.37 7.35
C ILE A 366 29.36 7.28 6.94
N GLU A 367 29.48 7.65 5.66
CA GLU A 367 30.48 8.63 5.20
C GLU A 367 30.33 9.96 5.95
N ILE A 368 29.10 10.50 6.04
CA ILE A 368 28.83 11.76 6.75
C ILE A 368 29.15 11.63 8.25
N ALA A 369 28.80 10.50 8.87
CA ALA A 369 29.12 10.25 10.27
C ALA A 369 30.63 10.23 10.54
N HIS A 370 31.42 9.65 9.63
CA HIS A 370 32.88 9.70 9.70
C HIS A 370 33.43 11.12 9.48
N GLU A 371 32.92 11.86 8.50
CA GLU A 371 33.29 13.27 8.24
C GLU A 371 33.07 14.15 9.49
N LEU A 372 31.98 13.90 10.23
CA LEU A 372 31.62 14.62 11.45
C LEU A 372 32.34 14.08 12.71
N GLY A 373 33.08 12.98 12.62
CA GLY A 373 33.77 12.37 13.75
C GLY A 373 32.85 11.74 14.80
N LEU A 374 31.65 11.27 14.42
CA LEU A 374 30.63 10.73 15.34
C LEU A 374 31.08 9.49 16.13
N PHE A 375 32.04 8.73 15.61
CA PHE A 375 32.54 7.50 16.23
C PHE A 375 33.79 7.73 17.11
N GLU A 376 34.29 8.96 17.19
CA GLU A 376 35.37 9.32 18.09
C GLU A 376 34.86 9.67 19.49
N PRO A 377 35.67 9.49 20.56
CA PRO A 377 35.22 9.77 21.92
C PRO A 377 34.78 11.23 22.07
N THR A 378 33.53 11.46 22.46
CA THR A 378 32.93 12.81 22.52
C THR A 378 33.28 13.60 23.79
N THR A 379 34.22 13.09 24.61
CA THR A 379 34.63 13.68 25.89
C THR A 379 35.18 15.11 25.76
N TYR A 380 35.74 15.45 24.60
CA TYR A 380 36.24 16.80 24.29
C TYR A 380 35.13 17.82 23.95
N ILE A 381 33.91 17.35 23.64
CA ILE A 381 32.79 18.22 23.24
C ILE A 381 32.21 18.87 24.49
N MET A 382 32.57 20.12 24.78
CA MET A 382 32.14 20.83 25.99
C MET A 382 30.63 21.09 26.06
N ASN A 383 29.96 21.25 24.91
CA ASN A 383 28.51 21.42 24.86
C ASN A 383 27.80 20.09 25.11
N LYS A 384 27.15 19.95 26.28
CA LYS A 384 26.42 18.74 26.69
C LYS A 384 25.32 18.34 25.69
N LYS A 385 24.53 19.29 25.17
CA LYS A 385 23.46 18.97 24.20
C LYS A 385 24.05 18.40 22.92
N LEU A 386 25.11 19.03 22.41
CA LEU A 386 25.80 18.58 21.19
C LEU A 386 26.42 17.19 21.37
N ARG A 387 27.08 16.96 22.50
CA ARG A 387 27.64 15.65 22.87
C ARG A 387 26.57 14.56 22.85
N ASN A 388 25.47 14.78 23.59
CA ASN A 388 24.35 13.83 23.64
C ASN A 388 23.77 13.54 22.25
N SER A 389 23.60 14.56 21.40
CA SER A 389 23.10 14.34 20.03
C SER A 389 24.06 13.55 19.16
N TYR A 390 25.36 13.79 19.26
CA TYR A 390 26.37 13.00 18.54
C TYR A 390 26.33 11.53 18.97
N ASP A 391 26.37 11.29 20.28
CA ASP A 391 26.34 9.93 20.83
C ASP A 391 25.03 9.20 20.46
N LEU A 392 23.88 9.86 20.60
CA LEU A 392 22.57 9.31 20.24
C LEU A 392 22.49 8.97 18.75
N THR A 393 22.88 9.90 17.87
CA THR A 393 22.86 9.66 16.42
C THR A 393 23.83 8.55 16.00
N ALA A 394 25.02 8.47 16.62
CA ALA A 394 25.99 7.41 16.34
C ALA A 394 25.45 6.02 16.72
N TRP A 395 24.84 5.88 17.89
CA TRP A 395 24.19 4.65 18.33
C TRP A 395 23.01 4.27 17.45
N SER A 396 22.14 5.23 17.11
CA SER A 396 21.00 4.99 16.23
C SER A 396 21.41 4.58 14.81
N LEU A 397 22.48 5.16 14.25
CA LEU A 397 23.05 4.74 12.98
C LEU A 397 23.60 3.30 13.06
N PHE A 398 24.32 2.97 14.13
CA PHE A 398 24.81 1.61 14.36
C PHE A 398 23.66 0.59 14.49
N HIS A 399 22.59 0.91 15.21
CA HIS A 399 21.41 0.05 15.27
C HIS A 399 20.78 -0.14 13.89
N TRP A 400 20.56 0.96 13.17
CA TRP A 400 19.88 0.93 11.89
C TRP A 400 20.66 0.19 10.80
N GLN A 401 21.98 0.35 10.76
CA GLN A 401 22.83 -0.45 9.85
C GLN A 401 22.76 -1.94 10.19
N CYS A 402 22.75 -2.32 11.48
CA CYS A 402 22.58 -3.73 11.86
C CYS A 402 21.25 -4.29 11.36
N THR A 403 20.15 -3.54 11.54
CA THR A 403 18.82 -3.96 11.10
C THR A 403 18.77 -4.13 9.58
N LEU A 404 19.34 -3.20 8.81
CA LEU A 404 19.36 -3.27 7.35
C LEU A 404 20.27 -4.37 6.83
N SER A 405 21.50 -4.49 7.35
CA SER A 405 22.44 -5.54 6.96
C SER A 405 21.88 -6.93 7.21
N TYR A 406 21.22 -7.13 8.37
CA TYR A 406 20.55 -8.39 8.65
C TYR A 406 19.39 -8.67 7.68
N GLN A 407 18.56 -7.66 7.42
CA GLN A 407 17.40 -7.81 6.53
C GLN A 407 17.80 -8.10 5.08
N PHE A 408 18.79 -7.39 4.55
CA PHE A 408 19.28 -7.55 3.18
C PHE A 408 20.30 -8.68 3.05
N MET A 409 20.62 -9.38 4.14
CA MET A 409 21.66 -10.40 4.19
C MET A 409 23.02 -9.89 3.68
N THR A 410 23.30 -8.61 3.92
CA THR A 410 24.56 -7.95 3.56
C THR A 410 25.47 -7.82 4.77
N GLN A 411 26.76 -7.60 4.52
CA GLN A 411 27.71 -7.40 5.60
C GLN A 411 27.48 -6.06 6.33
N PRO A 412 27.72 -6.01 7.65
CA PRO A 412 27.73 -4.75 8.38
C PRO A 412 28.85 -3.84 7.91
N LEU A 413 28.51 -2.60 7.59
CA LEU A 413 29.48 -1.58 7.20
C LEU A 413 30.25 -1.04 8.42
N LEU A 414 29.58 -0.98 9.57
CA LEU A 414 30.21 -0.66 10.86
C LEU A 414 30.57 -1.98 11.56
N LYS A 415 31.87 -2.17 11.82
CA LYS A 415 32.42 -3.39 12.43
C LYS A 415 32.43 -3.39 13.96
N ALA A 416 32.20 -2.23 14.57
CA ALA A 416 32.22 -2.07 16.01
C ALA A 416 31.17 -1.04 16.42
N PRO A 417 30.61 -1.16 17.64
CA PRO A 417 29.72 -0.15 18.18
C PRO A 417 30.46 1.18 18.43
N PRO A 418 29.72 2.29 18.59
CA PRO A 418 30.30 3.56 19.03
C PRO A 418 31.14 3.43 20.30
N LYS A 419 32.25 4.17 20.38
CA LYS A 419 33.19 4.13 21.52
C LYS A 419 32.57 4.69 22.81
N THR A 420 31.59 5.58 22.70
CA THR A 420 30.92 6.17 23.87
C THR A 420 29.94 5.16 24.47
N PRO A 421 30.01 4.85 25.77
CA PRO A 421 29.08 3.91 26.41
C PRO A 421 27.66 4.46 26.45
N LEU A 422 26.68 3.55 26.40
CA LEU A 422 25.27 3.90 26.55
C LEU A 422 24.97 4.40 27.98
N PRO A 423 24.28 5.55 28.13
CA PRO A 423 23.80 6.02 29.43
C PRO A 423 22.84 5.03 30.07
N ASP A 424 22.68 5.11 31.39
CA ASP A 424 21.77 4.24 32.12
C ASP A 424 20.40 4.90 32.28
N PRO A 425 19.29 4.38 31.71
CA PRO A 425 17.98 5.04 31.76
C PRO A 425 17.49 5.36 33.18
N ASP A 426 17.89 4.56 34.17
CA ASP A 426 17.51 4.78 35.57
C ASP A 426 18.36 5.87 36.25
N ARG A 427 19.60 6.09 35.79
CA ARG A 427 20.53 7.08 36.38
C ARG A 427 20.56 8.40 35.59
N ASP A 428 20.38 8.32 34.28
CA ASP A 428 20.50 9.40 33.30
C ASP A 428 19.21 9.58 32.47
N PRO A 429 18.01 9.67 33.08
CA PRO A 429 16.74 9.70 32.34
C PRO A 429 16.63 10.90 31.38
N ASP A 430 17.21 12.04 31.75
CA ASP A 430 17.20 13.28 30.95
C ASP A 430 17.96 13.16 29.63
N TRP A 431 18.82 12.14 29.46
CA TRP A 431 19.59 11.96 28.22
C TRP A 431 18.72 11.47 27.06
N PHE A 432 17.59 10.82 27.33
CA PHE A 432 16.79 10.11 26.32
C PHE A 432 15.62 10.92 25.76
N GLY A 433 15.20 12.00 26.44
CA GLY A 433 14.07 12.84 26.03
C GLY A 433 12.73 12.10 26.02
N GLU A 434 12.23 11.74 27.20
CA GLU A 434 11.00 10.94 27.38
C GLU A 434 9.77 11.53 26.66
N ILE A 435 8.88 10.63 26.22
CA ILE A 435 7.57 10.96 25.66
C ILE A 435 6.50 10.63 26.69
N TRP A 436 5.79 11.66 27.13
CA TRP A 436 4.68 11.52 28.07
C TRP A 436 3.36 11.41 27.31
N LEU A 437 2.63 10.35 27.61
CA LEU A 437 1.35 10.04 27.01
C LEU A 437 0.21 10.36 27.97
N LYS A 438 -0.82 11.02 27.46
CA LYS A 438 -2.11 11.15 28.12
C LYS A 438 -3.16 10.37 27.35
N TYR A 439 -3.65 9.33 27.98
CA TYR A 439 -4.78 8.58 27.46
C TYR A 439 -6.09 9.32 27.73
N PRO A 440 -7.09 9.22 26.83
CA PRO A 440 -8.39 9.84 27.02
C PRO A 440 -8.92 9.49 28.40
N SER A 441 -9.30 10.53 29.15
CA SER A 441 -10.04 10.38 30.42
C SER A 441 -9.26 9.69 31.54
N SER A 442 -7.94 9.55 31.35
CA SER A 442 -6.99 9.42 32.44
C SER A 442 -6.43 10.81 32.75
N LEU A 443 -6.36 11.15 34.04
CA LEU A 443 -5.61 12.32 34.49
C LEU A 443 -4.12 12.01 34.66
N THR A 444 -3.74 10.73 34.69
CA THR A 444 -2.36 10.28 34.86
C THR A 444 -1.61 10.28 33.53
N LEU A 445 -0.42 10.90 33.54
CA LEU A 445 0.55 10.82 32.46
C LEU A 445 1.33 9.50 32.56
N VAL A 446 1.53 8.86 31.42
CA VAL A 446 2.22 7.58 31.32
C VAL A 446 3.47 7.76 30.46
N PRO A 447 4.68 7.39 30.94
CA PRO A 447 5.88 7.48 30.12
C PRO A 447 5.91 6.34 29.10
N LEU A 448 6.40 6.63 27.88
CA LEU A 448 6.61 5.60 26.86
C LEU A 448 7.83 4.70 27.19
N LYS A 449 8.66 5.11 28.15
CA LYS A 449 9.88 4.42 28.60
C LYS A 449 10.91 4.33 27.49
N ILE A 450 11.09 5.43 26.74
CA ILE A 450 11.92 5.43 25.54
C ILE A 450 13.38 5.06 25.84
N GLY A 451 13.92 5.45 26.99
CA GLY A 451 15.30 5.12 27.37
C GLY A 451 15.54 3.62 27.55
N LEU A 452 14.59 2.89 28.15
CA LEU A 452 14.68 1.44 28.31
C LEU A 452 14.63 0.73 26.96
N VAL A 453 13.68 1.13 26.09
CA VAL A 453 13.54 0.59 24.73
C VAL A 453 14.81 0.88 23.92
N PHE A 454 15.34 2.10 23.99
CA PHE A 454 16.56 2.50 23.30
C PHE A 454 17.75 1.63 23.71
N LYS A 455 18.05 1.53 25.01
CA LYS A 455 19.17 0.70 25.52
C LYS A 455 19.04 -0.76 25.13
N ALA A 456 17.83 -1.32 25.24
CA ALA A 456 17.56 -2.71 24.84
C ALA A 456 17.85 -2.94 23.35
N LYS A 457 17.39 -2.05 22.46
CA LYS A 457 17.66 -2.11 21.01
C LYS A 457 19.14 -2.02 20.69
N MET A 458 19.88 -1.10 21.32
CA MET A 458 21.31 -0.93 21.05
C MET A 458 22.11 -2.17 21.49
N ASN A 459 21.81 -2.72 22.66
CA ASN A 459 22.45 -3.95 23.14
C ASN A 459 22.13 -5.15 22.23
N PHE A 460 20.89 -5.24 21.73
CA PHE A 460 20.52 -6.25 20.74
C PHE A 460 21.35 -6.10 19.46
N SER A 461 21.51 -4.87 18.96
CA SER A 461 22.29 -4.59 17.75
C SER A 461 23.77 -4.89 17.90
N VAL A 462 24.35 -4.77 19.09
CA VAL A 462 25.73 -5.20 19.35
C VAL A 462 25.87 -6.70 19.13
N VAL A 463 25.02 -7.50 19.79
CA VAL A 463 25.02 -8.96 19.64
C VAL A 463 24.78 -9.37 18.18
N LEU A 464 23.85 -8.71 17.50
CA LEU A 464 23.55 -8.98 16.09
C LEU A 464 24.69 -8.60 15.15
N ASN A 465 25.40 -7.50 15.41
CA ASN A 465 26.55 -7.08 14.62
C ASN A 465 27.71 -8.07 14.74
N GLU A 466 28.06 -8.42 15.97
CA GLU A 466 29.10 -9.40 16.28
C GLU A 466 28.78 -10.75 15.61
N ALA A 467 27.52 -11.19 15.69
CA ALA A 467 27.04 -12.40 15.03
C ALA A 467 27.25 -12.38 13.50
N MET A 468 26.92 -11.27 12.83
CA MET A 468 27.10 -11.15 11.37
C MET A 468 28.58 -11.13 10.97
N LEU A 469 29.46 -10.54 11.78
CA LEU A 469 30.91 -10.47 11.52
C LEU A 469 31.63 -11.81 11.79
N GLU A 470 31.27 -12.52 12.86
CA GLU A 470 31.87 -13.82 13.22
C GLU A 470 31.63 -14.91 12.17
N ILE A 471 30.53 -14.79 11.42
CA ILE A 471 30.19 -15.70 10.32
C ILE A 471 30.98 -15.37 9.04
N GLN A 472 31.45 -14.12 8.88
CA GLN A 472 32.20 -13.65 7.72
C GLN A 472 33.68 -14.07 7.70
N GLU A 473 34.40 -13.99 8.83
CA GLU A 473 35.87 -14.14 8.86
C GLU A 473 36.41 -15.50 8.36
N ASP A 474 35.56 -16.52 8.20
CA ASP A 474 35.97 -17.89 7.87
C ASP A 474 35.67 -18.33 6.43
N SER A 475 35.52 -17.41 5.47
CA SER A 475 35.26 -17.70 4.04
C SER A 475 36.40 -18.42 3.26
N THR A 476 37.17 -19.27 3.93
CA THR A 476 37.94 -20.33 3.26
C THR A 476 37.11 -21.62 3.27
N ASP A 477 36.71 -22.06 2.08
CA ASP A 477 35.67 -23.04 1.74
C ASP A 477 35.64 -24.39 2.52
N SER A 478 36.65 -24.72 3.34
CA SER A 478 36.72 -26.01 4.05
C SER A 478 36.30 -25.96 5.54
N TYR A 479 36.29 -24.79 6.19
CA TYR A 479 36.00 -24.66 7.63
C TYR A 479 34.57 -24.19 7.96
N LEU A 480 33.91 -23.43 7.07
CA LEU A 480 32.54 -22.92 7.25
C LEU A 480 31.51 -24.05 7.47
N PHE A 481 31.64 -25.15 6.74
CA PHE A 481 30.67 -26.25 6.78
C PHE A 481 30.74 -27.06 8.09
N GLN A 482 31.88 -27.07 8.80
CA GLN A 482 32.04 -27.84 10.04
C GLN A 482 31.77 -27.03 11.32
N ASN A 483 31.95 -25.70 11.31
CA ASN A 483 31.82 -24.85 12.51
C ASN A 483 30.72 -23.77 12.43
N GLY A 484 30.11 -23.50 11.26
CA GLY A 484 29.06 -22.49 11.11
C GLY A 484 27.84 -22.75 12.02
N GLY A 485 27.38 -24.00 12.10
CA GLY A 485 26.26 -24.37 12.98
C GLY A 485 26.56 -24.15 14.47
N LYS A 486 27.79 -24.43 14.93
CA LYS A 486 28.21 -24.18 16.32
C LYS A 486 28.20 -22.69 16.66
N LYS A 487 28.73 -21.84 15.76
CA LYS A 487 28.72 -20.38 15.91
C LYS A 487 27.29 -19.84 15.95
N MET A 488 26.42 -20.31 15.06
CA MET A 488 24.99 -19.93 15.08
C MET A 488 24.31 -20.31 16.40
N ILE A 489 24.64 -21.45 17.01
CA ILE A 489 24.12 -21.82 18.33
C ILE A 489 24.68 -20.93 19.45
N GLU A 490 25.95 -20.52 19.36
CA GLU A 490 26.52 -19.57 20.32
C GLU A 490 25.83 -18.20 20.22
N ILE A 491 25.54 -17.75 19.00
CA ILE A 491 24.78 -16.54 18.72
C ILE A 491 23.37 -16.64 19.32
N THR A 492 22.63 -17.74 19.08
CA THR A 492 21.29 -17.91 19.66
C THR A 492 21.31 -17.91 21.18
N LYS A 493 22.32 -18.51 21.82
CA LYS A 493 22.52 -18.46 23.27
C LYS A 493 22.78 -17.04 23.78
N ARG A 494 23.58 -16.24 23.07
CA ARG A 494 23.85 -14.83 23.41
C ARG A 494 22.61 -13.97 23.27
N LEU A 495 21.83 -14.16 22.20
CA LEU A 495 20.54 -13.50 22.01
C LEU A 495 19.55 -13.86 23.13
N ASP A 496 19.45 -15.14 23.51
CA ASP A 496 18.62 -15.58 24.63
C ASP A 496 19.10 -15.01 25.98
N ALA A 497 20.42 -14.90 26.19
CA ALA A 497 20.99 -14.29 27.39
C ALA A 497 20.65 -12.80 27.47
N TRP A 498 20.78 -12.07 26.36
CA TRP A 498 20.32 -10.68 26.26
C TRP A 498 18.82 -10.58 26.55
N TYR A 499 17.99 -11.44 25.96
CA TYR A 499 16.54 -11.42 26.12
C TYR A 499 16.13 -11.64 27.59
N LYS A 500 16.81 -12.55 28.30
CA LYS A 500 16.60 -12.81 29.74
C LYS A 500 17.09 -11.66 30.63
N SER A 501 18.02 -10.84 30.16
CA SER A 501 18.56 -9.69 30.90
C SER A 501 17.68 -8.43 30.82
N MET A 502 16.60 -8.46 30.03
CA MET A 502 15.71 -7.30 29.87
C MET A 502 15.05 -6.91 31.20
N PRO A 503 14.89 -5.59 31.46
CA PRO A 503 14.28 -5.11 32.69
C PRO A 503 12.78 -5.44 32.74
N GLU A 504 12.21 -5.50 33.95
CA GLU A 504 10.81 -5.90 34.19
C GLU A 504 9.76 -5.14 33.34
N PRO A 505 9.89 -3.83 33.06
CA PRO A 505 8.99 -3.13 32.14
C PRO A 505 8.97 -3.63 30.69
N LEU A 506 10.06 -4.28 30.24
CA LEU A 506 10.19 -4.90 28.92
C LEU A 506 10.00 -6.42 28.99
N SER A 507 9.57 -6.96 30.12
CA SER A 507 9.26 -8.38 30.23
C SER A 507 7.95 -8.70 29.50
N PRO A 508 7.78 -9.92 28.96
CA PRO A 508 6.56 -10.33 28.27
C PRO A 508 5.26 -10.09 29.06
N THR A 509 5.31 -10.11 30.39
CA THR A 509 4.13 -9.94 31.24
C THR A 509 3.68 -8.48 31.36
N LYS A 510 4.59 -7.52 31.18
CA LYS A 510 4.35 -6.08 31.42
C LYS A 510 4.31 -5.23 30.16
N ILE A 511 4.62 -5.77 28.99
CA ILE A 511 4.58 -5.02 27.74
C ILE A 511 3.19 -4.48 27.41
N VAL A 512 3.18 -3.33 26.74
CA VAL A 512 1.94 -2.61 26.41
C VAL A 512 2.04 -1.71 25.18
N SER A 513 3.18 -1.08 24.92
CA SER A 513 3.31 -0.17 23.77
C SER A 513 3.72 -0.93 22.50
N PRO A 514 3.42 -0.41 21.30
CA PRO A 514 3.94 -0.93 20.04
C PRO A 514 5.48 -1.04 20.03
N SER A 515 6.18 -0.07 20.63
CA SER A 515 7.65 -0.06 20.76
C SER A 515 8.19 -1.29 21.52
N GLN A 516 7.55 -1.64 22.63
CA GLN A 516 7.91 -2.81 23.44
C GLN A 516 7.61 -4.10 22.69
N LEU A 517 6.42 -4.22 22.07
CA LEU A 517 6.05 -5.37 21.25
C LEU A 517 7.03 -5.58 20.08
N LYS A 518 7.48 -4.50 19.41
CA LYS A 518 8.45 -4.54 18.31
C LYS A 518 9.79 -5.16 18.74
N ILE A 519 10.28 -4.91 19.96
CA ILE A 519 11.52 -5.54 20.46
C ILE A 519 11.38 -7.07 20.48
N HIS A 520 10.27 -7.58 21.02
CA HIS A 520 10.02 -9.02 21.08
C HIS A 520 9.80 -9.63 19.69
N LEU A 521 9.10 -8.92 18.80
CA LEU A 521 8.92 -9.34 17.41
C LEU A 521 10.25 -9.41 16.68
N HIS A 522 11.13 -8.43 16.86
CA HIS A 522 12.44 -8.42 16.21
C HIS A 522 13.35 -9.53 16.73
N HIS A 523 13.33 -9.80 18.03
CA HIS A 523 14.01 -10.96 18.60
C HIS A 523 13.49 -12.27 18.01
N CYS A 524 12.17 -12.49 18.00
CA CYS A 524 11.58 -13.70 17.42
C CYS A 524 11.88 -13.81 15.92
N TYR A 525 11.85 -12.70 15.18
CA TYR A 525 12.21 -12.64 13.77
C TYR A 525 13.63 -13.17 13.52
N VAL A 526 14.61 -12.66 14.26
CA VAL A 526 16.01 -13.11 14.13
C VAL A 526 16.15 -14.57 14.55
N MET A 527 15.54 -14.98 15.67
CA MET A 527 15.62 -16.36 16.16
C MET A 527 15.01 -17.36 15.19
N ILE A 528 13.84 -17.06 14.61
CA ILE A 528 13.19 -17.93 13.60
C ILE A 528 14.13 -18.13 12.41
N GLN A 529 14.69 -17.06 11.85
CA GLN A 529 15.60 -17.16 10.70
C GLN A 529 16.87 -17.95 11.04
N LEU A 530 17.49 -17.72 12.21
CA LEU A 530 18.67 -18.48 12.64
C LEU A 530 18.37 -19.98 12.81
N TYR A 531 17.24 -20.33 13.43
CA TYR A 531 16.84 -21.73 13.56
C TYR A 531 16.41 -22.36 12.23
N GLU A 532 15.82 -21.59 11.31
CA GLU A 532 15.53 -22.05 9.95
C GLU A 532 16.78 -22.37 9.15
N VAL A 533 17.89 -21.65 9.35
CA VAL A 533 19.19 -22.03 8.77
C VAL A 533 19.72 -23.33 9.38
N LEU A 534 19.48 -23.56 10.67
CA LEU A 534 19.95 -24.74 11.41
C LEU A 534 19.10 -26.00 11.16
N ALA A 535 17.88 -25.87 10.66
CA ALA A 535 16.85 -26.91 10.59
C ALA A 535 16.85 -27.89 9.39
N PRO A 536 17.36 -27.62 8.17
CA PRO A 536 17.15 -28.53 7.04
C PRO A 536 18.16 -29.69 6.97
N GLY A 537 17.60 -30.90 6.77
CA GLY A 537 18.30 -32.17 6.64
C GLY A 537 19.23 -32.31 5.42
N ALA A 538 20.21 -33.20 5.59
CA ALA A 538 21.28 -33.59 4.68
C ALA A 538 22.56 -32.72 4.69
N GLN A 539 23.32 -32.74 5.80
CA GLN A 539 24.68 -33.35 5.81
C GLN A 539 25.41 -33.25 7.17
N ARG A 540 25.50 -34.42 7.81
CA ARG A 540 26.67 -35.02 8.50
C ARG A 540 27.34 -34.29 9.68
N GLN A 541 27.09 -34.87 10.86
CA GLN A 541 28.12 -35.23 11.85
C GLN A 541 29.07 -34.10 12.32
N ALA A 542 28.52 -32.98 12.78
CA ALA A 542 29.25 -32.14 13.73
C ALA A 542 28.96 -32.65 15.16
N PRO A 543 29.95 -33.14 15.93
CA PRO A 543 29.73 -33.86 17.20
C PRO A 543 29.10 -33.06 18.36
N ASN A 544 28.66 -31.80 18.16
CA ASN A 544 28.13 -30.93 19.23
C ASN A 544 26.87 -30.11 18.82
N LEU A 545 26.18 -30.46 17.73
CA LEU A 545 24.90 -29.80 17.41
C LEU A 545 23.78 -30.40 18.29
N PRO A 546 22.86 -29.58 18.84
CA PRO A 546 21.64 -30.05 19.46
C PRO A 546 20.91 -31.03 18.56
N GLU A 547 20.18 -31.97 19.16
CA GLU A 547 19.33 -32.89 18.42
C GLU A 547 18.33 -32.10 17.56
N GLU A 548 18.05 -32.61 16.35
CA GLU A 548 17.15 -31.97 15.38
C GLU A 548 15.78 -31.66 16.01
N GLU A 549 15.28 -32.56 16.87
CA GLU A 549 14.06 -32.38 17.65
C GLU A 549 14.11 -31.13 18.56
N GLN A 550 15.26 -30.83 19.17
CA GLN A 550 15.44 -29.67 20.04
C GLN A 550 15.46 -28.36 19.24
N LEU A 551 16.06 -28.38 18.03
CA LEU A 551 16.04 -27.25 17.10
C LEU A 551 14.63 -26.96 16.59
N GLN A 552 13.89 -28.01 16.19
CA GLN A 552 12.50 -27.88 15.78
C GLN A 552 11.60 -27.37 16.91
N THR A 553 11.76 -27.89 18.13
CA THR A 553 11.03 -27.41 19.31
C THR A 553 11.27 -25.92 19.56
N SER A 554 12.53 -25.47 19.45
CA SER A 554 12.90 -24.06 19.61
C SER A 554 12.29 -23.20 18.50
N LEU A 555 12.34 -23.66 17.25
CA LEU A 555 11.75 -22.98 16.10
C LEU A 555 10.23 -22.83 16.24
N SER A 556 9.52 -23.90 16.60
CA SER A 556 8.08 -23.89 16.87
C SER A 556 7.72 -22.93 18.00
N LYS A 557 8.51 -22.89 19.07
CA LYS A 557 8.33 -21.95 20.18
C LYS A 557 8.40 -20.49 19.72
N TYR A 558 9.46 -20.09 19.00
CA TYR A 558 9.59 -18.70 18.53
C TYR A 558 8.53 -18.32 17.49
N ARG A 559 8.13 -19.26 16.61
CA ARG A 559 7.00 -19.08 15.68
C ARG A 559 5.69 -18.83 16.43
N GLY A 560 5.41 -19.61 17.48
CA GLY A 560 4.22 -19.42 18.32
C GLY A 560 4.22 -18.08 19.06
N TYR A 561 5.38 -17.68 19.62
CA TYR A 561 5.53 -16.37 20.26
C TYR A 561 5.31 -15.23 19.25
N PHE A 562 5.91 -15.34 18.06
CA PHE A 562 5.79 -14.35 17.01
C PHE A 562 4.34 -14.11 16.57
N GLU A 563 3.59 -15.19 16.31
CA GLU A 563 2.17 -15.11 15.99
C GLU A 563 1.36 -14.51 17.15
N THR A 564 1.62 -14.95 18.39
CA THR A 564 0.93 -14.47 19.58
C THR A 564 1.08 -12.97 19.75
N ILE A 565 2.31 -12.45 19.60
CA ILE A 565 2.59 -11.02 19.75
C ILE A 565 1.89 -10.21 18.66
N LEU A 566 1.89 -10.66 17.39
CA LEU A 566 1.18 -9.96 16.30
C LEU A 566 -0.34 -9.97 16.52
N ARG A 567 -0.90 -11.06 17.03
CA ARG A 567 -2.33 -11.15 17.38
C ARG A 567 -2.68 -10.22 18.54
N ILE A 568 -1.87 -10.16 19.59
CA ILE A 568 -2.03 -9.21 20.70
C ILE A 568 -1.91 -7.77 20.20
N HIS A 569 -0.93 -7.49 19.33
CA HIS A 569 -0.78 -6.19 18.70
C HIS A 569 -2.04 -5.81 17.94
N TYR A 570 -2.61 -6.70 17.12
CA TYR A 570 -3.85 -6.44 16.41
C TYR A 570 -5.03 -6.16 17.34
N LEU A 571 -5.29 -7.07 18.29
CA LEU A 571 -6.39 -6.96 19.26
C LEU A 571 -6.36 -5.63 19.97
N ARG A 572 -5.16 -5.10 20.19
CA ARG A 572 -4.97 -3.90 20.97
C ARG A 572 -4.76 -2.61 20.19
N HIS A 573 -3.84 -2.60 19.26
CA HIS A 573 -3.36 -1.38 18.60
C HIS A 573 -3.91 -1.22 17.19
N SER A 574 -4.58 -2.25 16.65
CA SER A 574 -4.89 -2.38 15.22
C SER A 574 -3.63 -2.47 14.35
N PHE A 575 -3.82 -2.74 13.07
CA PHE A 575 -2.80 -2.60 12.04
C PHE A 575 -3.05 -1.35 11.16
N GLU A 576 -4.00 -0.49 11.54
CA GLU A 576 -4.41 0.66 10.73
C GLU A 576 -3.43 1.84 10.73
N TYR A 577 -2.47 1.88 11.64
CA TYR A 577 -1.52 2.99 11.77
C TYR A 577 -0.18 2.61 11.17
N GLY A 578 0.39 3.50 10.35
CA GLY A 578 1.60 3.21 9.58
C GLY A 578 2.77 2.91 10.51
N ASN A 579 3.38 1.74 10.34
CA ASN A 579 4.57 1.32 11.07
C ASN A 579 5.48 0.45 10.17
N MET A 580 6.63 0.99 9.77
CA MET A 580 7.52 0.36 8.79
C MET A 580 7.95 -1.07 9.21
N MET A 581 8.31 -1.27 10.48
CA MET A 581 8.76 -2.58 10.97
C MET A 581 7.64 -3.60 11.01
N LEU A 582 6.41 -3.17 11.33
CA LEU A 582 5.23 -4.04 11.36
C LEU A 582 4.98 -4.72 10.01
N THR A 583 5.20 -4.03 8.88
CA THR A 583 5.08 -4.63 7.54
C THR A 583 5.96 -5.86 7.38
N ARG A 584 7.21 -5.80 7.84
CA ARG A 584 8.15 -6.92 7.72
C ARG A 584 7.70 -8.10 8.58
N PHE A 585 7.19 -7.81 9.77
CA PHE A 585 6.67 -8.85 10.65
C PHE A 585 5.42 -9.53 10.07
N LEU A 586 4.50 -8.73 9.53
CA LEU A 586 3.30 -9.22 8.85
C LEU A 586 3.64 -10.04 7.59
N ALA A 587 4.65 -9.63 6.84
CA ALA A 587 5.14 -10.37 5.68
C ALA A 587 5.63 -11.76 6.08
N MET A 588 6.52 -11.85 7.08
CA MET A 588 7.02 -13.14 7.56
C MET A 588 5.88 -14.03 8.07
N LEU A 589 4.92 -13.47 8.83
CA LEU A 589 3.75 -14.23 9.30
C LEU A 589 2.90 -14.74 8.12
N ALA A 590 2.68 -13.91 7.10
CA ALA A 590 1.90 -14.28 5.92
C ALA A 590 2.55 -15.44 5.17
N PHE A 591 3.85 -15.38 4.88
CA PHE A 591 4.55 -16.44 4.15
C PHE A 591 4.67 -17.72 4.97
N LEU A 592 4.96 -17.64 6.28
CA LEU A 592 4.95 -18.81 7.17
C LEU A 592 3.57 -19.50 7.18
N SER A 593 2.50 -18.71 7.26
CA SER A 593 1.12 -19.22 7.26
C SER A 593 0.74 -19.81 5.91
N LEU A 594 1.16 -19.19 4.81
CA LEU A 594 0.93 -19.66 3.44
C LEU A 594 1.56 -21.04 3.22
N LYS A 595 2.86 -21.19 3.54
CA LYS A 595 3.58 -22.48 3.46
C LYS A 595 2.90 -23.57 4.29
N LYS A 596 2.38 -23.23 5.48
CA LYS A 596 1.62 -24.16 6.31
C LYS A 596 0.28 -24.57 5.69
N THR A 597 -0.44 -23.63 5.09
CA THR A 597 -1.70 -23.96 4.40
C THR A 597 -1.45 -24.86 3.18
N GLU A 598 -0.36 -24.64 2.46
CA GLU A 598 0.06 -25.50 1.34
C GLU A 598 0.39 -26.92 1.82
N SER A 599 1.20 -27.06 2.88
CA SER A 599 1.59 -28.38 3.41
C SER A 599 0.38 -29.20 3.89
N LEU A 600 -0.59 -28.56 4.55
CA LEU A 600 -1.83 -29.21 5.00
C LEU A 600 -2.74 -29.65 3.85
N THR A 601 -2.61 -29.05 2.66
CA THR A 601 -3.37 -29.47 1.46
C THR A 601 -2.67 -30.58 0.67
N THR A 602 -1.35 -30.69 0.75
CA THR A 602 -0.55 -31.70 0.03
C THR A 602 -0.34 -33.00 0.84
N SER A 603 -0.47 -32.96 2.17
CA SER A 603 -0.35 -34.12 3.07
C SER A 603 -1.43 -35.21 2.92
N THR A 604 -2.32 -35.09 1.93
CA THR A 604 -3.28 -36.14 1.54
C THR A 604 -2.62 -37.27 0.72
N GLU A 605 -1.37 -37.13 0.27
CA GLU A 605 -0.60 -38.21 -0.36
C GLU A 605 0.42 -38.81 0.63
N PRO A 606 0.44 -40.15 0.83
CA PRO A 606 1.33 -40.79 1.80
C PRO A 606 2.78 -40.78 1.30
N GLY A 607 3.64 -39.95 1.91
CA GLY A 607 5.09 -40.01 1.72
C GLY A 607 5.86 -38.69 1.75
N HIS A 608 5.21 -37.52 1.86
CA HIS A 608 5.91 -36.23 1.86
C HIS A 608 6.49 -35.87 3.24
N ILE A 609 7.82 -35.70 3.29
CA ILE A 609 8.55 -35.20 4.46
C ILE A 609 8.13 -33.74 4.68
N MET A 610 7.69 -33.38 5.90
CA MET A 610 7.45 -31.99 6.29
C MET A 610 8.75 -31.20 6.15
N THR A 611 8.79 -30.29 5.19
CA THR A 611 9.86 -29.29 5.14
C THR A 611 9.56 -28.28 6.25
N GLY A 612 10.41 -28.17 7.27
CA GLY A 612 10.22 -27.33 8.48
C GLY A 612 10.20 -25.81 8.24
N SER A 613 9.75 -25.37 7.07
CA SER A 613 9.70 -23.99 6.59
C SER A 613 8.31 -23.34 6.75
N GLY A 614 7.30 -24.05 7.24
CA GLY A 614 5.96 -23.51 7.50
C GLY A 614 5.78 -22.97 8.93
N LEU A 615 4.63 -22.37 9.24
CA LEU A 615 4.27 -21.98 10.62
C LEU A 615 4.00 -23.21 11.51
N ASP A 616 4.95 -24.12 11.68
CA ASP A 616 4.75 -25.43 12.34
C ASP A 616 4.65 -25.30 13.87
N VAL A 617 3.53 -24.77 14.36
CA VAL A 617 3.19 -24.57 15.77
C VAL A 617 1.98 -25.44 16.10
N GLY A 618 2.21 -26.60 16.74
CA GLY A 618 1.17 -27.54 17.18
C GLY A 618 0.35 -28.21 16.05
N ASP A 619 -0.51 -29.17 16.43
CA ASP A 619 -1.53 -29.76 15.56
C ASP A 619 -2.58 -28.70 15.21
N THR A 620 -2.34 -27.94 14.16
CA THR A 620 -3.20 -26.82 13.80
C THR A 620 -4.32 -27.25 12.86
N ASP A 621 -5.56 -27.01 13.26
CA ASP A 621 -6.71 -27.10 12.36
C ASP A 621 -6.44 -26.21 11.14
N PRO A 622 -6.60 -26.71 9.89
CA PRO A 622 -6.51 -25.89 8.67
C PRO A 622 -7.28 -24.56 8.75
N LYS A 623 -8.38 -24.50 9.50
CA LYS A 623 -9.14 -23.27 9.75
C LYS A 623 -8.36 -22.22 10.55
N GLU A 624 -7.60 -22.64 11.56
CA GLU A 624 -6.81 -21.72 12.38
C GLU A 624 -5.59 -21.20 11.59
N ALA A 625 -4.92 -22.05 10.80
CA ALA A 625 -3.85 -21.62 9.90
C ALA A 625 -4.34 -20.60 8.86
N ARG A 626 -5.53 -20.81 8.30
CA ARG A 626 -6.20 -19.83 7.42
C ARG A 626 -6.51 -18.53 8.15
N ALA A 627 -6.98 -18.58 9.41
CA ALA A 627 -7.21 -17.38 10.20
C ALA A 627 -5.93 -16.54 10.38
N THR A 628 -4.78 -17.21 10.58
CA THR A 628 -3.47 -16.56 10.69
C THR A 628 -3.03 -15.92 9.37
N LEU A 629 -3.26 -16.59 8.24
CA LEU A 629 -3.00 -16.01 6.92
C LEU A 629 -3.86 -14.78 6.68
N LEU A 630 -5.17 -14.85 6.96
CA LEU A 630 -6.10 -13.74 6.75
C LEU A 630 -5.79 -12.52 7.63
N ILE A 631 -5.41 -12.70 8.90
CA ILE A 631 -5.04 -11.58 9.78
C ILE A 631 -3.74 -10.91 9.30
N ALA A 632 -2.75 -11.69 8.82
CA ALA A 632 -1.51 -11.16 8.26
C ALA A 632 -1.79 -10.35 6.97
N GLN A 633 -2.63 -10.87 6.08
CA GLN A 633 -3.06 -10.18 4.86
C GLN A 633 -3.86 -8.91 5.16
N LYS A 634 -4.75 -8.93 6.16
CA LYS A 634 -5.43 -7.71 6.62
C LYS A 634 -4.42 -6.67 7.07
N GLY A 635 -3.43 -7.06 7.86
CA GLY A 635 -2.37 -6.15 8.30
C GLY A 635 -1.60 -5.53 7.14
N LEU A 636 -1.20 -6.33 6.15
CA LEU A 636 -0.53 -5.82 4.95
C LEU A 636 -1.44 -4.85 4.16
N SER A 637 -2.75 -5.13 4.08
CA SER A 637 -3.72 -4.23 3.46
C SER A 637 -3.84 -2.90 4.21
N ASP A 638 -3.89 -2.93 5.54
CA ASP A 638 -4.00 -1.74 6.37
C ASP A 638 -2.74 -0.87 6.31
N GLN A 639 -1.56 -1.49 6.45
CA GLN A 639 -0.28 -0.80 6.27
C GLN A 639 -0.14 -0.24 4.85
N GLY A 640 -0.66 -0.97 3.86
CA GLY A 640 -0.69 -0.57 2.46
C GLY A 640 -1.51 0.70 2.18
N ARG A 641 -2.20 1.28 3.17
CA ARG A 641 -2.87 2.58 3.02
C ARG A 641 -1.87 3.73 3.00
N GLY A 642 -0.82 3.69 3.84
CA GLY A 642 0.17 4.77 3.94
C GLY A 642 1.38 4.65 3.02
N TYR A 643 1.80 3.44 2.66
CA TYR A 643 2.97 3.21 1.79
C TYR A 643 2.87 1.92 0.98
N TYR A 644 3.79 1.73 0.03
CA TYR A 644 3.59 0.80 -1.08
C TYR A 644 4.07 -0.63 -0.80
N LEU A 645 5.19 -0.84 -0.11
CA LEU A 645 5.77 -2.17 0.15
C LEU A 645 4.72 -3.20 0.64
N PRO A 646 3.81 -2.89 1.59
CA PRO A 646 2.77 -3.81 2.04
C PRO A 646 1.82 -4.22 0.91
N ARG A 647 1.54 -3.34 -0.06
CA ARG A 647 0.68 -3.65 -1.22
C ARG A 647 1.34 -4.64 -2.17
N THR A 648 2.65 -4.55 -2.37
CA THR A 648 3.39 -5.53 -3.17
C THR A 648 3.31 -6.91 -2.51
N LEU A 649 3.68 -6.98 -1.24
CA LEU A 649 3.67 -8.23 -0.46
C LEU A 649 2.28 -8.85 -0.36
N LEU A 650 1.25 -8.02 -0.22
CA LEU A 650 -0.15 -8.46 -0.22
C LEU A 650 -0.52 -9.15 -1.55
N ARG A 651 -0.09 -8.60 -2.69
CA ARG A 651 -0.36 -9.19 -4.00
C ARG A 651 0.43 -10.47 -4.22
N ASP A 652 1.68 -10.52 -3.76
CA ASP A 652 2.52 -11.71 -3.89
C ASP A 652 1.95 -12.89 -3.10
N VAL A 653 1.49 -12.64 -1.87
CA VAL A 653 0.81 -13.67 -1.08
C VAL A 653 -0.52 -14.06 -1.73
N LEU A 654 -1.34 -13.09 -2.15
CA LEU A 654 -2.62 -13.36 -2.83
C LEU A 654 -2.44 -14.23 -4.09
N ALA A 655 -1.39 -14.02 -4.87
CA ALA A 655 -1.11 -14.79 -6.08
C ALA A 655 -0.84 -16.27 -5.82
N ASN A 656 -0.39 -16.60 -4.60
CA ASN A 656 -0.10 -17.96 -4.16
C ASN A 656 -1.22 -18.57 -3.29
N MET A 657 -2.29 -17.84 -2.99
CA MET A 657 -3.44 -18.36 -2.24
C MET A 657 -4.36 -19.22 -3.12
N THR A 658 -5.08 -20.16 -2.49
CA THR A 658 -6.15 -20.88 -3.17
C THR A 658 -7.28 -19.94 -3.60
N ALA A 659 -8.00 -20.26 -4.67
CA ALA A 659 -9.12 -19.43 -5.15
C ALA A 659 -10.20 -19.19 -4.07
N SER A 660 -10.44 -20.18 -3.21
CA SER A 660 -11.37 -20.08 -2.09
C SER A 660 -10.87 -19.08 -1.05
N ASP A 661 -9.62 -19.21 -0.61
CA ASP A 661 -9.06 -18.32 0.42
C ASP A 661 -8.90 -16.89 -0.11
N ALA A 662 -8.54 -16.72 -1.39
CA ALA A 662 -8.50 -15.43 -2.07
C ALA A 662 -9.89 -14.78 -2.12
N THR A 663 -10.95 -15.55 -2.38
CA THR A 663 -12.34 -15.04 -2.37
C THR A 663 -12.76 -14.58 -0.97
N ILE A 664 -12.43 -15.37 0.06
CA ILE A 664 -12.69 -15.01 1.46
C ILE A 664 -11.94 -13.73 1.82
N LEU A 665 -10.65 -13.63 1.49
CA LEU A 665 -9.86 -12.43 1.74
C LEU A 665 -10.45 -11.20 1.03
N GLN A 666 -10.83 -11.34 -0.24
CA GLN A 666 -11.44 -10.26 -1.03
C GLN A 666 -12.81 -9.82 -0.50
N SER A 667 -13.48 -10.64 0.32
CA SER A 667 -14.69 -10.22 1.05
C SER A 667 -14.40 -9.29 2.23
N PHE A 668 -13.16 -9.22 2.72
CA PHE A 668 -12.76 -8.39 3.85
C PHE A 668 -11.89 -7.19 3.46
N ILE A 669 -11.14 -7.31 2.35
CA ILE A 669 -10.20 -6.29 1.86
C ILE A 669 -10.29 -6.13 0.35
N THR A 670 -10.32 -4.87 -0.13
CA THR A 670 -10.23 -4.57 -1.56
C THR A 670 -8.78 -4.45 -1.98
N ILE A 671 -8.34 -5.31 -2.91
CA ILE A 671 -6.98 -5.26 -3.48
C ILE A 671 -7.09 -4.77 -4.93
N PRO A 672 -6.82 -3.48 -5.21
CA PRO A 672 -6.89 -2.98 -6.57
C PRO A 672 -5.77 -3.61 -7.42
N PRO A 673 -6.08 -4.12 -8.63
CA PRO A 673 -5.07 -4.64 -9.54
C PRO A 673 -4.15 -3.50 -10.00
N GLU A 674 -2.86 -3.80 -10.10
CA GLU A 674 -1.88 -2.85 -10.62
C GLU A 674 -1.48 -3.20 -12.05
N ARG A 675 -1.57 -2.21 -12.94
CA ARG A 675 -1.08 -2.36 -14.31
C ARG A 675 0.44 -2.23 -14.32
N PRO A 676 1.17 -2.99 -15.17
CA PRO A 676 2.63 -2.89 -15.28
C PRO A 676 3.16 -1.46 -15.47
N GLU A 677 2.42 -0.63 -16.22
CA GLU A 677 2.72 0.79 -16.46
C GLU A 677 2.87 1.58 -15.14
N LYS A 678 1.94 1.41 -14.19
CA LYS A 678 1.99 2.09 -12.88
C LYS A 678 3.19 1.65 -12.05
N SER A 679 3.60 0.38 -12.20
CA SER A 679 4.77 -0.15 -11.50
C SER A 679 6.06 0.48 -11.99
N GLN A 680 6.20 0.64 -13.31
CA GLN A 680 7.34 1.30 -13.92
C GLN A 680 7.37 2.81 -13.62
N GLU A 681 6.22 3.48 -13.70
CA GLU A 681 6.07 4.89 -13.31
C GLU A 681 6.55 5.12 -11.88
N ARG A 682 6.08 4.31 -10.91
CA ARG A 682 6.52 4.41 -9.52
C ARG A 682 8.03 4.31 -9.37
N LYS A 683 8.66 3.30 -9.99
CA LYS A 683 10.12 3.12 -9.91
C LYS A 683 10.85 4.35 -10.45
N MET A 684 10.44 4.85 -11.61
CA MET A 684 11.01 6.06 -12.22
C MET A 684 10.85 7.28 -11.32
N TYR A 685 9.66 7.48 -10.73
CA TYR A 685 9.43 8.57 -9.80
C TYR A 685 10.33 8.47 -8.58
N MET A 686 10.44 7.31 -7.93
CA MET A 686 11.31 7.15 -6.76
C MET A 686 12.77 7.45 -7.04
N GLU A 687 13.28 6.96 -8.16
CA GLU A 687 14.65 7.24 -8.58
C GLU A 687 14.83 8.74 -8.83
N SER A 688 13.86 9.42 -9.45
CA SER A 688 13.92 10.88 -9.66
C SER A 688 13.85 11.69 -8.35
N HIS A 689 13.25 11.12 -7.30
CA HIS A 689 13.17 11.71 -5.97
C HIS A 689 14.45 11.48 -5.14
N CYS A 690 15.39 10.68 -5.61
CA CYS A 690 16.65 10.47 -4.92
C CYS A 690 17.66 11.56 -5.29
N PRO A 691 18.44 12.05 -4.32
CA PRO A 691 19.54 12.94 -4.62
C PRO A 691 20.56 12.34 -5.62
N PRO A 692 21.18 13.15 -6.49
CA PRO A 692 22.09 12.64 -7.52
C PRO A 692 23.30 11.87 -6.98
N ASP A 693 23.83 12.25 -5.82
CA ASP A 693 24.95 11.54 -5.20
C ASP A 693 24.54 10.16 -4.66
N ILE A 694 23.32 10.05 -4.12
CA ILE A 694 22.72 8.77 -3.74
C ILE A 694 22.54 7.87 -4.96
N LEU A 695 21.95 8.38 -6.05
CA LEU A 695 21.77 7.62 -7.29
C LEU A 695 23.11 7.12 -7.85
N ARG A 696 24.16 7.92 -7.76
CA ARG A 696 25.50 7.53 -8.20
C ARG A 696 26.06 6.38 -7.36
N ILE A 697 25.87 6.38 -6.04
CA ILE A 697 26.25 5.28 -5.16
C ILE A 697 25.40 4.04 -5.47
N ALA A 698 24.10 4.23 -5.66
CA ALA A 698 23.15 3.17 -5.95
C ALA A 698 23.47 2.42 -7.25
N ASN A 699 24.01 3.14 -8.25
CA ASN A 699 24.40 2.58 -9.55
C ASN A 699 25.87 2.12 -9.63
N ASP A 700 26.66 2.22 -8.55
CA ASP A 700 28.06 1.79 -8.50
C ASP A 700 28.15 0.45 -7.74
N PRO A 701 28.34 -0.69 -8.43
CA PRO A 701 28.39 -2.00 -7.79
C PRO A 701 29.49 -2.12 -6.72
N ASN A 702 30.60 -1.39 -6.87
CA ASN A 702 31.72 -1.45 -5.92
C ASN A 702 31.42 -0.72 -4.60
N LYS A 703 30.37 0.09 -4.57
CA LYS A 703 29.92 0.82 -3.38
C LYS A 703 28.73 0.18 -2.71
N GLN A 704 28.16 -0.85 -3.32
CA GLN A 704 27.12 -1.63 -2.68
C GLN A 704 27.77 -2.57 -1.65
N PRO A 705 27.15 -2.76 -0.47
CA PRO A 705 27.63 -3.73 0.49
C PRO A 705 27.68 -5.13 -0.13
N ASP A 706 28.75 -5.88 0.15
CA ASP A 706 28.86 -7.27 -0.30
C ASP A 706 27.70 -8.11 0.24
N GLY A 707 27.06 -8.88 -0.64
CA GLY A 707 25.93 -9.74 -0.33
C GLY A 707 26.33 -11.13 0.17
N ASN A 708 25.45 -11.74 0.98
CA ASN A 708 25.47 -13.11 1.51
C ASN A 708 26.56 -13.42 2.56
N TRP A 709 26.34 -12.94 3.80
CA TRP A 709 27.04 -13.51 4.97
C TRP A 709 26.51 -14.91 5.37
N ILE A 710 25.34 -15.34 4.88
CA ILE A 710 24.83 -16.71 5.02
C ILE A 710 25.04 -17.47 3.70
N GLN A 711 26.24 -18.01 3.46
CA GLN A 711 26.44 -18.98 2.39
C GLN A 711 25.89 -20.34 2.81
N SER A 712 24.63 -20.63 2.49
CA SER A 712 24.20 -22.01 2.31
C SER A 712 23.76 -22.19 0.85
N SER A 713 24.15 -23.30 0.22
CA SER A 713 23.81 -23.64 -1.17
C SER A 713 22.30 -23.86 -1.41
N ASN A 714 21.47 -23.57 -0.40
CA ASN A 714 20.03 -23.75 -0.32
C ASN A 714 19.34 -22.48 0.22
N SER A 715 19.82 -21.30 -0.17
CA SER A 715 19.23 -19.99 0.16
C SER A 715 17.79 -19.81 -0.31
N SER A 716 17.25 -20.73 -1.13
CA SER A 716 15.84 -20.82 -1.50
C SER A 716 14.87 -21.14 -0.35
N HIS A 717 15.37 -21.52 0.83
CA HIS A 717 14.52 -21.87 1.99
C HIS A 717 14.41 -20.79 3.07
N LEU A 718 15.29 -19.79 3.09
CA LEU A 718 15.22 -18.70 4.07
C LEU A 718 14.01 -17.82 3.77
N LEU A 719 13.12 -17.59 4.74
CA LEU A 719 11.97 -16.70 4.61
C LEU A 719 12.37 -15.22 4.77
N THR A 720 13.39 -14.76 4.05
CA THR A 720 13.55 -13.31 3.88
C THR A 720 12.55 -12.83 2.85
N VAL A 721 12.06 -11.59 3.01
CA VAL A 721 11.25 -10.95 1.97
C VAL A 721 11.98 -11.01 0.61
N HIS A 722 13.31 -10.99 0.61
CA HIS A 722 14.19 -10.98 -0.56
C HIS A 722 14.28 -12.33 -1.33
N THR A 723 14.19 -13.51 -0.69
CA THR A 723 14.33 -14.81 -1.37
C THR A 723 13.15 -15.18 -2.27
N TYR A 724 11.96 -14.62 -1.99
CA TYR A 724 10.79 -14.73 -2.88
C TYR A 724 10.89 -13.83 -4.13
N TYR A 725 11.63 -12.72 -4.05
CA TYR A 725 11.87 -11.84 -5.20
C TYR A 725 12.83 -12.47 -6.21
N GLU A 726 13.93 -13.09 -5.75
CA GLU A 726 14.88 -13.74 -6.65
C GLU A 726 14.26 -14.96 -7.36
N THR A 727 13.46 -15.77 -6.65
CA THR A 727 12.78 -16.94 -7.22
C THR A 727 11.66 -16.60 -8.21
N SER A 728 10.99 -15.45 -8.06
CA SER A 728 9.98 -14.98 -9.04
C SER A 728 10.61 -14.36 -10.31
N SER A 729 11.88 -13.97 -10.25
CA SER A 729 12.64 -13.41 -11.38
C SER A 729 13.39 -14.47 -12.21
N LEU A 730 13.62 -15.66 -11.64
CA LEU A 730 14.23 -16.82 -12.29
C LEU A 730 13.13 -17.84 -12.63
N GLY A 731 12.57 -17.70 -13.83
CA GLY A 731 11.34 -18.38 -14.23
C GLY A 731 11.36 -19.91 -14.22
N LEU A 732 10.16 -20.50 -14.10
CA LEU A 732 9.69 -21.78 -14.67
C LEU A 732 8.16 -21.94 -14.40
N PRO A 733 7.44 -22.88 -15.06
CA PRO A 733 6.31 -22.58 -15.94
C PRO A 733 4.93 -22.65 -15.25
N LEU A 734 4.07 -21.67 -15.56
CA LEU A 734 2.67 -21.63 -15.14
C LEU A 734 1.87 -22.77 -15.81
N SER A 735 1.35 -23.71 -15.01
CA SER A 735 0.23 -24.57 -15.43
C SER A 735 -1.07 -23.74 -15.52
N PRO A 736 -1.91 -23.94 -16.54
CA PRO A 736 -3.09 -23.11 -16.75
C PRO A 736 -4.26 -23.55 -15.86
N SER A 737 -4.75 -22.68 -14.98
CA SER A 737 -6.08 -22.81 -14.40
C SER A 737 -7.15 -22.24 -15.36
N PRO A 738 -8.42 -22.67 -15.28
CA PRO A 738 -9.43 -22.39 -16.29
C PRO A 738 -10.02 -20.99 -16.10
N GLN A 739 -9.91 -20.14 -17.12
CA GLN A 739 -10.55 -18.82 -17.12
C GLN A 739 -12.06 -18.88 -17.43
N PRO A 740 -12.89 -18.06 -16.76
CA PRO A 740 -14.30 -17.88 -17.12
C PRO A 740 -14.43 -17.02 -18.39
N THR A 741 -15.27 -17.48 -19.32
CA THR A 741 -15.63 -16.78 -20.55
C THR A 741 -16.45 -15.51 -20.26
N MET A 742 -15.84 -14.34 -20.41
CA MET A 742 -16.56 -13.07 -20.54
C MET A 742 -16.69 -12.69 -22.02
N THR A 743 -17.94 -12.53 -22.46
CA THR A 743 -18.33 -12.02 -23.77
C THR A 743 -18.08 -10.51 -23.85
N ALA A 744 -17.37 -10.07 -24.89
CA ALA A 744 -17.14 -8.66 -25.19
C ALA A 744 -18.38 -8.00 -25.81
N PRO A 745 -18.64 -6.70 -25.56
CA PRO A 745 -19.74 -5.98 -26.17
C PRO A 745 -19.42 -5.62 -27.63
N THR A 746 -20.38 -5.88 -28.50
CA THR A 746 -20.38 -5.53 -29.92
C THR A 746 -20.60 -4.03 -30.13
N ILE A 747 -19.61 -3.33 -30.69
CA ILE A 747 -19.77 -1.97 -31.23
C ILE A 747 -20.12 -2.10 -32.72
N SER A 748 -21.25 -1.53 -33.11
CA SER A 748 -21.78 -1.52 -34.47
C SER A 748 -20.92 -0.68 -35.43
N SER A 749 -20.69 -1.24 -36.62
CA SER A 749 -20.00 -0.62 -37.76
C SER A 749 -20.80 0.50 -38.42
N GLY A 750 -20.17 1.67 -38.58
CA GLY A 750 -20.54 2.71 -39.55
C GLY A 750 -19.31 3.07 -40.39
N SER A 751 -19.50 3.23 -41.70
CA SER A 751 -18.48 3.29 -42.74
C SER A 751 -17.59 4.55 -42.71
N VAL A 752 -16.39 4.39 -43.29
CA VAL A 752 -15.34 5.40 -43.58
C VAL A 752 -14.41 5.76 -42.40
N SER A 753 -13.66 4.78 -41.89
CA SER A 753 -12.62 5.02 -40.85
C SER A 753 -11.19 5.24 -41.39
N TRP A 754 -10.96 5.23 -42.72
CA TRP A 754 -9.60 5.40 -43.25
C TRP A 754 -9.02 6.81 -43.05
N LEU A 755 -9.88 7.78 -42.73
CA LEU A 755 -9.53 9.18 -42.47
C LEU A 755 -9.62 9.60 -40.99
N GLN A 756 -9.94 8.69 -40.07
CA GLN A 756 -10.02 9.04 -38.65
C GLN A 756 -8.71 8.74 -37.92
N GLY A 757 -8.06 9.80 -37.43
CA GLY A 757 -6.87 9.75 -36.59
C GLY A 757 -5.55 9.95 -37.34
N LEU A 758 -4.45 9.90 -36.60
CA LEU A 758 -3.07 10.17 -37.07
C LEU A 758 -2.67 9.41 -38.34
N ARG A 759 -3.25 8.22 -38.58
CA ARG A 759 -2.96 7.40 -39.78
C ARG A 759 -3.51 8.01 -41.08
N GLY A 760 -4.71 8.58 -41.05
CA GLY A 760 -5.29 9.26 -42.20
C GLY A 760 -4.53 10.55 -42.54
N ILE A 761 -4.19 11.34 -41.51
CA ILE A 761 -3.39 12.56 -41.65
C ILE A 761 -2.02 12.23 -42.23
N GLY A 762 -1.31 11.24 -41.67
CA GLY A 762 0.00 10.86 -42.18
C GLY A 762 -0.04 10.33 -43.61
N ALA A 763 -1.06 9.56 -44.00
CA ALA A 763 -1.20 9.09 -45.39
C ALA A 763 -1.44 10.24 -46.37
N LEU A 764 -2.24 11.24 -45.98
CA LEU A 764 -2.47 12.46 -46.77
C LEU A 764 -1.18 13.30 -46.91
N LEU A 765 -0.38 13.42 -45.84
CA LEU A 765 0.91 14.10 -45.89
C LEU A 765 1.92 13.38 -46.79
N VAL A 766 1.94 12.05 -46.78
CA VAL A 766 2.77 11.23 -47.68
C VAL A 766 2.33 11.41 -49.14
N TYR A 767 1.02 11.46 -49.40
CA TYR A 767 0.50 11.72 -50.74
C TYR A 767 0.91 13.11 -51.26
N PHE A 768 0.68 14.19 -50.50
CA PHE A 768 1.11 15.54 -50.92
C PHE A 768 2.61 15.60 -51.16
N HIS A 769 3.39 14.93 -50.32
CA HIS A 769 4.84 14.89 -50.43
C HIS A 769 5.34 14.17 -51.69
N HIS A 770 4.76 13.04 -52.08
CA HIS A 770 5.14 12.37 -53.33
C HIS A 770 4.55 13.03 -54.57
N HIS A 771 3.37 13.65 -54.47
CA HIS A 771 2.72 14.29 -55.61
C HIS A 771 3.41 15.60 -56.02
N GLN A 772 3.97 16.37 -55.08
CA GLN A 772 4.79 17.56 -55.41
C GLN A 772 6.19 17.21 -55.95
N GLN A 773 6.69 16.00 -55.69
CA GLN A 773 8.01 15.53 -56.12
C GLN A 773 7.99 14.90 -57.53
N PHE A 774 6.81 14.78 -58.14
CA PHE A 774 6.63 14.28 -59.51
C PHE A 774 6.40 15.45 -60.47
N PRO A 775 6.87 15.36 -61.72
CA PRO A 775 8.18 15.80 -62.18
C PRO A 775 8.30 17.34 -62.29
N ARG A 776 8.94 18.01 -61.33
CA ARG A 776 9.51 19.34 -61.58
C ARG A 776 11.02 19.23 -61.63
N ASP A 777 11.53 19.00 -62.84
CA ASP A 777 12.91 19.34 -63.18
C ASP A 777 13.03 20.86 -63.18
N ASP A 778 13.12 21.47 -62.00
CA ASP A 778 13.79 22.75 -61.83
C ASP A 778 13.79 23.20 -60.36
N VAL A 779 14.71 24.12 -60.08
CA VAL A 779 15.09 24.80 -58.82
C VAL A 779 13.95 25.12 -57.82
N GLU A 780 12.68 25.07 -58.24
CA GLU A 780 11.48 25.24 -57.41
C GLU A 780 11.13 24.05 -56.51
N ALA A 781 11.41 22.79 -56.87
CA ALA A 781 11.08 21.63 -56.02
C ALA A 781 11.81 21.70 -54.66
N ILE A 782 13.02 22.28 -54.64
CA ILE A 782 13.81 22.52 -53.43
C ILE A 782 13.22 23.67 -52.59
N MET A 783 12.33 24.51 -53.13
CA MET A 783 11.75 25.65 -52.40
C MET A 783 10.89 25.18 -51.21
N LEU A 784 10.03 24.18 -51.40
CA LEU A 784 9.09 23.69 -50.39
C LEU A 784 9.75 22.80 -49.32
N GLU A 785 10.96 22.34 -49.56
CA GLU A 785 11.77 21.60 -48.59
C GLU A 785 12.63 22.53 -47.70
N ARG A 786 12.71 23.83 -48.01
CA ARG A 786 13.49 24.79 -47.22
C ARG A 786 12.76 25.24 -45.96
N SER A 787 13.55 25.58 -44.94
CA SER A 787 13.06 26.23 -43.74
C SER A 787 12.81 27.72 -44.00
N PHE A 788 11.79 28.28 -43.35
CA PHE A 788 11.55 29.72 -43.35
C PHE A 788 12.84 30.50 -43.03
N GLY A 789 13.21 31.47 -43.86
CA GLY A 789 14.43 32.27 -43.70
C GLY A 789 15.71 31.64 -44.25
N TYR A 790 15.67 30.42 -44.78
CA TYR A 790 16.85 29.80 -45.40
C TYR A 790 17.30 30.58 -46.63
N ARG A 791 18.55 31.08 -46.59
CA ARG A 791 19.14 32.01 -47.59
C ARG A 791 18.34 33.31 -47.79
N GLY A 792 17.69 33.81 -46.74
CA GLY A 792 17.01 35.11 -46.77
C GLY A 792 15.68 35.14 -47.53
N ARG A 793 15.08 33.97 -47.84
CA ARG A 793 13.76 33.87 -48.47
C ARG A 793 12.68 33.53 -47.43
N TYR A 794 11.55 34.21 -47.52
CA TYR A 794 10.46 34.16 -46.54
C TYR A 794 9.13 33.93 -47.25
N GLU A 795 8.90 32.70 -47.68
CA GLU A 795 7.67 32.32 -48.38
C GLU A 795 6.65 31.72 -47.42
N LEU A 796 5.37 32.00 -47.65
CA LEU A 796 4.27 31.52 -46.81
C LEU A 796 4.28 29.99 -46.63
N ALA A 797 4.54 29.25 -47.72
CA ALA A 797 4.57 27.78 -47.71
C ALA A 797 5.70 27.18 -46.85
N THR A 798 6.75 27.97 -46.56
CA THR A 798 7.89 27.54 -45.73
C THR A 798 7.72 27.87 -44.25
N MET A 799 6.68 28.61 -43.87
CA MET A 799 6.40 28.97 -42.47
C MET A 799 6.18 27.73 -41.59
N PRO A 800 6.51 27.81 -40.29
CA PRO A 800 6.15 26.78 -39.32
C PRO A 800 4.66 26.43 -39.41
N ILE A 801 4.32 25.16 -39.18
CA ILE A 801 2.97 24.57 -39.33
C ILE A 801 2.54 24.38 -40.79
N PHE A 802 2.54 25.42 -41.64
CA PHE A 802 2.12 25.31 -43.04
C PHE A 802 3.04 24.40 -43.85
N ARG A 803 4.34 24.45 -43.58
CA ARG A 803 5.34 23.55 -44.17
C ARG A 803 5.02 22.06 -43.96
N LEU A 804 4.34 21.70 -42.86
CA LEU A 804 4.04 20.28 -42.57
C LEU A 804 3.15 19.64 -43.64
N LEU A 805 2.30 20.41 -44.32
CA LEU A 805 1.48 19.91 -45.42
C LEU A 805 2.32 19.46 -46.63
N PHE A 806 3.46 20.11 -46.85
CA PHE A 806 4.33 19.89 -48.00
C PHE A 806 5.52 18.97 -47.66
N SER A 807 6.25 19.25 -46.57
CA SER A 807 7.44 18.47 -46.18
C SER A 807 7.19 17.44 -45.07
N GLY A 808 5.98 17.38 -44.50
CA GLY A 808 5.66 16.49 -43.37
C GLY A 808 5.54 15.02 -43.76
N GLY A 809 5.48 14.69 -45.06
CA GLY A 809 5.42 13.32 -45.55
C GLY A 809 6.62 12.47 -45.12
N HIS A 810 7.85 13.00 -45.19
CA HIS A 810 9.05 12.28 -44.73
C HIS A 810 8.95 11.84 -43.26
N PHE A 811 8.49 12.74 -42.39
CA PHE A 811 8.28 12.45 -40.98
C PHE A 811 7.15 11.43 -40.78
N ALA A 812 6.05 11.56 -41.53
CA ALA A 812 4.95 10.61 -41.47
C ALA A 812 5.36 9.18 -41.88
N VAL A 813 6.24 9.02 -42.88
CA VAL A 813 6.80 7.69 -43.24
C VAL A 813 7.62 7.11 -42.09
N ALA A 814 8.52 7.89 -41.48
CA ALA A 814 9.32 7.44 -40.33
C ALA A 814 8.45 7.07 -39.13
N PHE A 815 7.43 7.88 -38.83
CA PHE A 815 6.45 7.62 -37.80
C PHE A 815 5.66 6.33 -38.06
N PHE A 816 5.23 6.08 -39.30
CA PHE A 816 4.56 4.84 -39.66
C PHE A 816 5.46 3.62 -39.58
N PHE A 817 6.76 3.76 -39.91
CA PHE A 817 7.71 2.67 -39.78
C PHE A 817 7.88 2.25 -38.30
N VAL A 818 8.11 3.22 -37.40
CA VAL A 818 8.29 2.97 -35.96
C VAL A 818 7.01 2.42 -35.32
N THR A 819 5.86 3.05 -35.59
CA THR A 819 4.57 2.59 -35.02
C THR A 819 4.12 1.24 -35.59
N SER A 820 4.43 0.95 -36.85
CA SER A 820 4.18 -0.37 -37.43
C SER A 820 5.09 -1.41 -36.79
N GLY A 821 6.38 -1.13 -36.59
CA GLY A 821 7.30 -2.05 -35.91
C GLY A 821 6.78 -2.49 -34.54
N TYR A 822 6.27 -1.54 -33.74
CA TYR A 822 5.65 -1.87 -32.45
C TYR A 822 4.33 -2.65 -32.61
N ALA A 823 3.41 -2.16 -33.44
CA ALA A 823 2.09 -2.78 -33.60
C ALA A 823 2.14 -4.21 -34.18
N LEU A 824 3.10 -4.47 -35.07
CA LEU A 824 3.29 -5.77 -35.72
C LEU A 824 3.98 -6.77 -34.80
N SER A 825 4.84 -6.30 -33.89
CA SER A 825 5.54 -7.17 -32.94
C SER A 825 4.69 -7.51 -31.71
N ALA A 826 3.70 -6.69 -31.38
CA ALA A 826 2.86 -6.88 -30.19
C ALA A 826 2.07 -8.20 -30.20
N THR A 827 1.42 -8.54 -31.31
CA THR A 827 0.62 -9.79 -31.41
C THR A 827 1.49 -11.05 -31.43
N PRO A 828 2.60 -11.12 -32.20
CA PRO A 828 3.58 -12.21 -32.09
C PRO A 828 4.13 -12.37 -30.68
N LEU A 829 4.54 -11.29 -30.02
CA LEU A 829 5.02 -11.37 -28.63
C LEU A 829 3.95 -11.93 -27.68
N ARG A 830 2.68 -11.51 -27.84
CA ARG A 830 1.58 -12.04 -27.03
C ARG A 830 1.35 -13.53 -27.28
N LEU A 831 1.47 -14.01 -28.52
CA LEU A 831 1.34 -15.43 -28.85
C LEU A 831 2.54 -16.26 -28.38
N ILE A 832 3.75 -15.69 -28.39
CA ILE A 832 4.97 -16.28 -27.81
C ILE A 832 4.81 -16.42 -26.29
N HIS A 833 4.40 -15.36 -25.60
CA HIS A 833 4.14 -15.40 -24.15
C HIS A 833 2.99 -16.33 -23.78
N ALA A 834 2.01 -16.52 -24.67
CA ALA A 834 0.92 -17.48 -24.49
C ALA A 834 1.27 -18.92 -24.94
N ALA A 835 2.51 -19.18 -25.37
CA ALA A 835 2.99 -20.46 -25.89
C ALA A 835 2.16 -21.07 -27.05
N LYS A 836 1.44 -20.24 -27.82
CA LYS A 836 0.59 -20.67 -28.95
C LYS A 836 1.35 -20.63 -30.27
N PHE A 837 2.35 -21.51 -30.41
CA PHE A 837 3.29 -21.49 -31.54
C PHE A 837 2.68 -21.82 -32.91
N GLU A 838 1.61 -22.63 -32.94
CA GLU A 838 0.91 -22.97 -34.18
C GLU A 838 0.18 -21.76 -34.78
N GLN A 839 -0.55 -21.01 -33.92
CA GLN A 839 -1.21 -19.75 -34.29
C GLN A 839 -0.20 -18.64 -34.62
N LEU A 840 0.95 -18.62 -33.93
CA LEU A 840 2.07 -17.75 -34.27
C LEU A 840 2.58 -18.03 -35.69
N GLY A 841 2.74 -19.30 -36.04
CA GLY A 841 3.15 -19.75 -37.38
C GLY A 841 2.18 -19.29 -38.48
N GLU A 842 0.88 -19.52 -38.30
CA GLU A 842 -0.15 -19.08 -39.25
C GLU A 842 -0.18 -17.56 -39.41
N MET A 843 -0.06 -16.83 -38.31
CA MET A 843 -0.06 -15.36 -38.33
C MET A 843 1.20 -14.81 -39.02
N ILE A 844 2.39 -15.32 -38.69
CA ILE A 844 3.64 -14.92 -39.34
C ILE A 844 3.57 -15.21 -40.84
N ALA A 845 3.13 -16.42 -41.23
CA ALA A 845 2.94 -16.79 -42.63
C ALA A 845 1.95 -15.84 -43.34
N SER A 846 0.80 -15.55 -42.72
CA SER A 846 -0.18 -14.62 -43.30
C SER A 846 0.39 -13.20 -43.45
N SER A 847 1.22 -12.76 -42.49
CA SER A 847 1.81 -11.41 -42.46
C SER A 847 2.93 -11.23 -43.48
N LEU A 848 3.70 -12.28 -43.78
CA LEU A 848 4.76 -12.27 -44.78
C LEU A 848 4.18 -12.33 -46.21
N PHE A 849 3.31 -13.30 -46.49
CA PHE A 849 2.84 -13.54 -47.87
C PHE A 849 1.79 -12.53 -48.34
N ARG A 850 0.79 -12.18 -47.51
CA ARG A 850 -0.29 -11.28 -47.95
C ARG A 850 0.14 -9.83 -47.99
N ARG A 851 1.02 -9.42 -47.07
CA ARG A 851 1.45 -8.03 -46.97
C ARG A 851 2.45 -7.64 -48.04
N TRP A 852 3.38 -8.54 -48.37
CA TRP A 852 4.34 -8.32 -49.46
C TRP A 852 3.59 -8.12 -50.79
N LEU A 853 2.65 -9.01 -51.13
CA LEU A 853 1.83 -8.86 -52.33
C LEU A 853 1.02 -7.55 -52.33
N ARG A 854 0.37 -7.19 -51.22
CA ARG A 854 -0.42 -5.95 -51.13
C ARG A 854 0.44 -4.69 -51.31
N LEU A 855 1.67 -4.67 -50.80
CA LEU A 855 2.52 -3.47 -50.84
C LEU A 855 3.24 -3.33 -52.18
N PHE A 856 3.77 -4.42 -52.73
CA PHE A 856 4.62 -4.39 -53.91
C PHE A 856 3.86 -4.62 -55.22
N ALA A 857 2.74 -5.36 -55.22
CA ALA A 857 2.01 -5.61 -56.46
C ALA A 857 1.46 -4.33 -57.11
N PRO A 858 0.87 -3.36 -56.38
CA PRO A 858 0.40 -2.11 -57.00
C PRO A 858 1.54 -1.30 -57.61
N VAL A 859 2.67 -1.17 -56.90
CA VAL A 859 3.86 -0.46 -57.37
C VAL A 859 4.43 -1.15 -58.62
N PHE A 860 4.55 -2.47 -58.60
CA PHE A 860 5.02 -3.24 -59.74
C PHE A 860 4.10 -3.08 -60.96
N LEU A 861 2.78 -3.11 -60.76
CA LEU A 861 1.79 -2.90 -61.83
C LEU A 861 1.86 -1.48 -62.39
N THR A 862 1.92 -0.46 -61.53
CA THR A 862 2.03 0.93 -61.99
C THR A 862 3.35 1.18 -62.72
N THR A 863 4.45 0.61 -62.25
CA THR A 863 5.75 0.72 -62.92
C THR A 863 5.73 0.01 -64.27
N LEU A 864 5.11 -1.18 -64.37
CA LEU A 864 4.92 -1.87 -65.65
C LEU A 864 4.06 -1.06 -66.62
N VAL A 865 2.99 -0.44 -66.14
CA VAL A 865 2.15 0.45 -66.96
C VAL A 865 2.95 1.65 -67.44
N VAL A 866 3.74 2.30 -66.58
CA VAL A 866 4.59 3.44 -66.97
C VAL A 866 5.66 3.02 -67.97
N ILE A 867 6.36 1.89 -67.75
CA ILE A 867 7.35 1.36 -68.68
C ILE A 867 6.70 1.01 -70.03
N PHE A 868 5.52 0.39 -70.02
CA PHE A 868 4.76 0.09 -71.24
C PHE A 868 4.32 1.35 -71.97
N LEU A 869 3.90 2.39 -71.24
CA LEU A 869 3.53 3.67 -71.83
C LEU A 869 4.75 4.45 -72.38
N GLN A 870 5.92 4.35 -71.75
CA GLN A 870 7.14 4.99 -72.24
C GLN A 870 7.79 4.24 -73.41
N HIS A 871 7.91 2.90 -73.34
CA HIS A 871 8.71 2.13 -74.30
C HIS A 871 7.84 1.29 -75.26
N GLY A 872 6.65 0.85 -74.82
CA GLY A 872 5.73 0.07 -75.65
C GLY A 872 5.03 0.91 -76.71
N LEU A 873 4.68 2.16 -76.38
CA LEU A 873 4.11 3.11 -77.34
C LEU A 873 5.14 3.59 -78.38
N GLU A 874 6.42 3.76 -78.00
CA GLU A 874 7.50 4.08 -78.96
C GLU A 874 7.78 2.95 -79.96
N ALA A 875 7.67 1.68 -79.52
CA ALA A 875 7.87 0.52 -80.39
C ALA A 875 6.66 0.25 -81.32
N MET A 876 5.44 0.58 -80.90
CA MET A 876 4.22 0.40 -81.70
C MET A 876 3.92 1.60 -82.63
N TRP A 877 4.46 2.78 -82.35
CA TRP A 877 4.27 3.99 -83.15
C TRP A 877 5.56 4.84 -83.20
N PRO A 878 6.56 4.46 -84.03
CA PRO A 878 7.80 5.21 -84.14
C PRO A 878 7.53 6.54 -84.84
N GLY A 879 7.33 7.61 -84.07
CA GLY A 879 7.05 8.94 -84.63
C GLY A 879 6.26 9.88 -83.72
N ILE A 880 5.75 9.42 -82.58
CA ILE A 880 5.13 10.30 -81.58
C ILE A 880 6.16 10.55 -80.48
N GLY A 881 6.88 11.67 -80.57
CA GLY A 881 7.80 12.12 -79.53
C GLY A 881 7.03 12.36 -78.22
N LEU A 882 7.03 11.35 -77.35
CA LEU A 882 6.51 11.45 -75.97
C LEU A 882 7.57 12.00 -75.00
N SER A 883 8.66 12.59 -75.52
CA SER A 883 9.66 13.31 -74.73
C SER A 883 9.20 14.70 -74.25
N GLU A 884 8.01 15.17 -74.65
CA GLU A 884 7.47 16.48 -74.23
C GLU A 884 6.21 16.38 -73.33
N LEU A 885 5.86 15.18 -72.84
CA LEU A 885 4.76 14.96 -71.89
C LEU A 885 5.23 14.57 -70.49
N SER A 886 6.42 15.04 -70.09
CA SER A 886 6.82 15.15 -68.67
C SER A 886 6.30 16.48 -68.11
N LEU A 887 5.13 16.44 -67.48
CA LEU A 887 4.55 17.54 -66.70
C LEU A 887 4.28 17.09 -65.27
#